data_AF-A0A402A9M6-F1
#
_entry.id   AF-A0A402A9M6-F1
#
_cell.length_a   1.000
_cell.length_b   1.000
_cell.length_c   1.000
_cell.angle_alpha   90.00
_cell.angle_beta   90.00
_cell.angle_gamma   90.00
#
_symmetry.space_group_name_H-M   'P 1'
#
loop_
_entity.id
_entity.type
_entity.pdbx_description
1 polymer ?
#
loop_
_entity_poly.entity_id
_entity_poly.type
_entity_poly.pdbx_seq_one_letter_code
_entity_poly.pdbx_strand_id
1 'polypeptide(L)'
;MQGSIDCSGMIAKRKPTGWVFLLLSFFLLSFGSTSLWLFVEHSPALASGKQQSVPAATVYPAVGVNLAWSGDSNGDFLFADAFKTWRLEAAPGQSAPPSVDANGWPQGDFAAFLWDGGFLIHTTGSYAVRFNGKATLSLSLVAGSITNQVYDANSNTTTATVSIDGESSPRLNFTNTQRNSSSAINTGVTNVQLMRPTSPGATTSYSFSTTFTAAIKNFVGRFQAIRFMDTTNTNGSLESNWSDRRLPQNSQEGQASWEYVIQLCNETGKDAYINIPELATNDYITQLAKLFKYGSDANGSVYSSSQSNPVHAPLNASLHLYIENSNELWNGSFLQMHQNHDAGVAEVNAGGSPLNYDGNTGDWTWAWRRIALRIKQMSDIFRSTFGDAAMPPNSNPQIRPILEWQYGNAQDTANVELSFLNNYYNNADGQHVSNPHPVNYFLYGGGGAAYSGVKNASASTIDDMYNSGLDDGVVNGTVVTDVTFTRAYGLHDIAYEGGFQIGGDNISSLQKQANLDPRATAMEIQAQTLFTQAGGELLMYFDSSSGNYGLAIPTVLDSTPKLQAIDSIVQNGVNVSGGSTPTPTPTQTPTQTPTPTPGLPSPWQTQDIGSVGQTGSASYTGGTFTVTGSGSDIWGSNDGFRYVYQPLNGDGTITAKVTGVQNTDGWAKAGVMIRETLTDSSAHAFMALTSSNGAAFQRRTTTGGSSSNTNNGTTTAPYWVRLVRSGTTFTGSISSDGSIWTQIGSDTVTMGSSAYVGLAVTAHNSSLLNSSTFTNVSVSSGGSGGGSGTLLASDPFSGSTGALQGQNTGTGWSGAWTEQSGKTTVPGYNVSSGSALSFSTLKTSGNYATGGLSYESAGRSLNVSATGPFSTYLTNGLIGQSGSTLWVSALIRKDASDDQENSLTLHNSGISWCTGCASSSIGFGYFGSASNSGGLRYWGVRLGGTVFNSNVQVQVGQTAILVLRIDFSSNTSASLFVNPGSLGNGAPSSANAQATSNLAVTFQSLTYYGGDGTNQSSFDEFRIGTSYAAVTPVN
;
A
#
# COMPACT_ATOMS: atom_id res chain seq x y z
N MET A 1 54.56 -57.35 9.05
CA MET A 1 53.21 -57.90 9.25
C MET A 1 52.33 -56.77 9.76
N GLN A 2 51.15 -56.60 9.14
CA GLN A 2 49.90 -55.98 9.64
C GLN A 2 50.00 -54.74 10.57
N GLY A 3 49.39 -53.60 10.31
CA GLY A 3 48.44 -53.19 9.28
C GLY A 3 48.04 -51.72 9.55
N SER A 4 47.75 -51.01 8.45
CA SER A 4 47.22 -49.64 8.31
C SER A 4 48.04 -48.48 8.90
N ILE A 5 49.02 -48.06 8.09
CA ILE A 5 49.75 -46.76 8.03
C ILE A 5 48.97 -45.90 7.00
N ASP A 6 48.53 -44.67 7.25
CA ASP A 6 49.23 -43.42 7.59
C ASP A 6 49.90 -42.70 6.38
N CYS A 7 49.74 -41.38 6.41
CA CYS A 7 50.56 -40.30 5.86
C CYS A 7 50.94 -40.23 4.36
N SER A 8 50.42 -39.16 3.75
CA SER A 8 51.21 -37.97 3.32
C SER A 8 52.35 -38.16 2.31
N GLY A 9 52.31 -37.37 1.22
CA GLY A 9 53.55 -37.00 0.52
C GLY A 9 53.39 -36.51 -0.91
N MET A 10 53.42 -35.18 -1.07
CA MET A 10 53.71 -34.47 -2.32
C MET A 10 54.89 -35.08 -3.09
N ILE A 11 54.90 -34.99 -4.43
CA ILE A 11 56.07 -34.62 -5.26
C ILE A 11 55.60 -34.23 -6.67
N ALA A 12 56.08 -33.08 -7.12
CA ALA A 12 55.99 -32.59 -8.50
C ALA A 12 57.05 -33.24 -9.41
N LYS A 13 56.70 -33.56 -10.67
CA LYS A 13 57.35 -33.07 -11.91
C LYS A 13 56.95 -33.84 -13.18
N ARG A 14 56.72 -33.01 -14.23
CA ARG A 14 56.98 -33.20 -15.67
C ARG A 14 55.98 -34.00 -16.54
N LYS A 15 55.19 -33.19 -17.28
CA LYS A 15 54.67 -33.35 -18.67
C LYS A 15 55.77 -33.80 -19.68
N PRO A 16 55.49 -34.22 -20.95
CA PRO A 16 54.30 -33.88 -21.77
C PRO A 16 53.74 -34.95 -22.74
N THR A 17 52.46 -34.79 -23.08
CA THR A 17 51.79 -34.93 -24.41
C THR A 17 50.32 -34.56 -24.13
N GLY A 18 49.56 -33.75 -24.87
CA GLY A 18 49.71 -32.85 -26.00
C GLY A 18 48.28 -32.36 -26.35
N TRP A 19 48.14 -31.08 -26.73
CA TRP A 19 47.02 -30.47 -27.49
C TRP A 19 45.67 -30.32 -26.74
N VAL A 20 45.39 -29.19 -26.06
CA VAL A 20 44.91 -27.85 -26.53
C VAL A 20 43.48 -27.87 -27.12
N PHE A 21 42.52 -27.33 -26.35
CA PHE A 21 41.25 -26.81 -26.84
C PHE A 21 41.19 -25.31 -26.53
N LEU A 22 40.90 -24.50 -27.55
CA LEU A 22 40.42 -23.13 -27.41
C LEU A 22 39.48 -22.80 -28.58
N LEU A 23 38.31 -22.28 -28.21
CA LEU A 23 37.52 -21.22 -28.87
C LEU A 23 36.58 -21.49 -30.07
N LEU A 24 35.45 -20.78 -29.95
CA LEU A 24 34.47 -20.27 -30.92
C LEU A 24 33.16 -21.05 -31.20
N SER A 25 32.09 -20.47 -30.62
CA SER A 25 30.86 -19.98 -31.28
C SER A 25 29.91 -20.95 -31.96
N PHE A 26 28.65 -21.01 -31.48
CA PHE A 26 27.50 -21.26 -32.35
C PHE A 26 26.28 -20.43 -31.89
N PHE A 27 25.71 -19.71 -32.86
CA PHE A 27 24.47 -18.92 -32.81
C PHE A 27 23.50 -19.50 -33.84
N LEU A 28 22.20 -19.47 -33.52
CA LEU A 28 21.00 -19.54 -34.39
C LEU A 28 20.75 -20.79 -35.25
N LEU A 29 19.55 -21.37 -35.11
CA LEU A 29 18.59 -21.52 -36.21
C LEU A 29 17.19 -21.92 -35.71
N SER A 30 16.19 -21.16 -36.17
CA SER A 30 14.77 -21.47 -36.20
C SER A 30 14.49 -22.72 -37.04
N PHE A 31 13.49 -23.54 -36.65
CA PHE A 31 12.61 -24.21 -37.62
C PHE A 31 11.25 -24.49 -36.97
N GLY A 32 10.20 -23.95 -37.58
CA GLY A 32 8.87 -24.54 -37.51
C GLY A 32 8.73 -25.62 -38.59
N SER A 33 8.11 -26.75 -38.27
CA SER A 33 6.88 -27.22 -38.92
C SER A 33 6.49 -28.62 -38.41
N THR A 34 5.23 -28.68 -37.98
CA THR A 34 4.28 -29.81 -38.06
C THR A 34 4.69 -31.20 -37.55
N SER A 35 4.06 -31.62 -36.45
CA SER A 35 3.55 -32.99 -36.29
C SER A 35 2.35 -32.99 -35.34
N LEU A 36 1.20 -33.33 -35.92
CA LEU A 36 -0.11 -33.52 -35.33
C LEU A 36 -0.13 -34.82 -34.53
N TRP A 37 -0.38 -34.81 -33.21
CA TRP A 37 -0.96 -35.94 -32.48
C TRP A 37 -1.81 -35.46 -31.29
N LEU A 38 -2.95 -36.13 -31.17
CA LEU A 38 -4.13 -35.83 -30.36
C LEU A 38 -3.85 -35.63 -28.86
N PHE A 39 -4.35 -34.53 -28.30
CA PHE A 39 -4.72 -34.49 -26.89
C PHE A 39 -6.11 -35.10 -26.73
N VAL A 40 -6.20 -36.18 -25.97
CA VAL A 40 -7.45 -36.67 -25.40
C VAL A 40 -7.75 -35.76 -24.20
N GLU A 41 -8.78 -34.94 -24.30
CA GLU A 41 -9.36 -34.24 -23.15
C GLU A 41 -9.81 -35.27 -22.10
N HIS A 42 -9.15 -35.31 -20.94
CA HIS A 42 -9.77 -35.76 -19.71
C HIS A 42 -9.94 -34.52 -18.83
N SER A 43 -11.07 -33.83 -18.98
CA SER A 43 -11.56 -32.93 -17.95
C SER A 43 -12.07 -33.79 -16.79
N PRO A 44 -11.56 -33.66 -15.55
CA PRO A 44 -12.24 -34.25 -14.41
C PRO A 44 -13.47 -33.40 -14.06
N ALA A 45 -14.57 -34.09 -13.79
CA ALA A 45 -15.81 -33.49 -13.32
C ALA A 45 -15.60 -32.86 -11.93
N LEU A 46 -15.76 -31.54 -11.81
CA LEU A 46 -15.91 -30.89 -10.51
C LEU A 46 -17.35 -31.09 -10.01
N ALA A 47 -17.46 -31.72 -8.85
CA ALA A 47 -18.71 -32.03 -8.18
C ALA A 47 -19.49 -30.76 -7.82
N SER A 48 -20.82 -30.88 -7.87
CA SER A 48 -21.80 -29.87 -7.47
C SER A 48 -21.68 -29.54 -5.98
N GLY A 49 -20.90 -28.51 -5.64
CA GLY A 49 -20.78 -27.96 -4.29
C GLY A 49 -20.93 -26.44 -4.34
N LYS A 50 -21.75 -25.89 -3.45
CA LYS A 50 -22.12 -24.46 -3.38
C LYS A 50 -20.87 -23.55 -3.43
N GLN A 51 -20.77 -22.70 -4.46
CA GLN A 51 -19.82 -21.58 -4.49
C GLN A 51 -20.09 -20.67 -3.28
N GLN A 52 -19.12 -20.57 -2.37
CA GLN A 52 -19.13 -19.55 -1.32
C GLN A 52 -18.56 -18.27 -1.91
N SER A 53 -19.34 -17.19 -1.88
CA SER A 53 -18.92 -15.87 -2.33
C SER A 53 -17.95 -15.25 -1.32
N VAL A 54 -16.70 -15.02 -1.72
CA VAL A 54 -15.79 -14.12 -1.00
C VAL A 54 -16.13 -12.68 -1.43
N PRO A 55 -16.31 -11.74 -0.48
CA PRO A 55 -16.54 -10.35 -0.82
C PRO A 55 -15.32 -9.76 -1.56
N ALA A 56 -15.56 -9.02 -2.63
CA ALA A 56 -14.52 -8.32 -3.36
C ALA A 56 -13.77 -7.36 -2.43
N ALA A 57 -12.45 -7.55 -2.32
CA ALA A 57 -11.57 -6.66 -1.58
C ALA A 57 -11.64 -5.25 -2.19
N THR A 58 -12.07 -4.27 -1.39
CA THR A 58 -11.89 -2.85 -1.70
C THR A 58 -10.53 -2.44 -1.14
N VAL A 59 -9.45 -2.81 -1.82
CA VAL A 59 -8.10 -2.43 -1.39
C VAL A 59 -7.35 -1.94 -2.61
N TYR A 60 -6.71 -0.78 -2.48
CA TYR A 60 -5.60 -0.36 -3.35
C TYR A 60 -4.71 -1.58 -3.62
N PRO A 61 -4.15 -1.78 -4.82
CA PRO A 61 -3.34 -2.97 -5.07
C PRO A 61 -2.26 -3.08 -4.02
N ALA A 62 -2.27 -4.18 -3.26
CA ALA A 62 -1.26 -4.40 -2.27
C ALA A 62 0.03 -4.79 -2.98
N VAL A 63 1.08 -4.02 -2.73
CA VAL A 63 2.42 -4.31 -3.21
C VAL A 63 3.28 -4.71 -2.03
N GLY A 64 3.95 -5.85 -2.15
CA GLY A 64 4.96 -6.31 -1.22
C GLY A 64 6.34 -6.32 -1.87
N VAL A 65 7.37 -6.65 -1.10
CA VAL A 65 8.75 -6.76 -1.61
C VAL A 65 9.46 -7.95 -0.97
N ASN A 66 10.31 -8.63 -1.74
CA ASN A 66 11.24 -9.63 -1.19
C ASN A 66 12.58 -8.98 -0.83
N LEU A 67 13.05 -9.13 0.41
CA LEU A 67 14.36 -8.67 0.83
C LEU A 67 15.44 -9.69 0.49
N ALA A 68 16.61 -9.20 0.08
CA ALA A 68 17.69 -10.10 -0.29
C ALA A 68 18.40 -10.73 0.92
N TRP A 69 19.32 -11.64 0.60
CA TRP A 69 20.12 -12.42 1.54
C TRP A 69 20.94 -11.57 2.50
N SER A 70 21.12 -12.00 3.75
CA SER A 70 21.94 -11.29 4.74
C SER A 70 23.41 -11.70 4.69
N GLY A 71 24.24 -11.11 3.82
CA GLY A 71 25.67 -11.44 3.70
C GLY A 71 26.56 -10.33 3.14
N ASP A 72 27.88 -10.58 3.12
CA ASP A 72 28.93 -9.62 2.73
C ASP A 72 28.81 -9.12 1.28
N SER A 73 28.28 -9.96 0.40
CA SER A 73 28.04 -9.65 -1.01
C SER A 73 26.73 -8.91 -1.26
N ASN A 74 25.95 -8.58 -0.22
CA ASN A 74 24.69 -7.87 -0.38
C ASN A 74 24.80 -6.37 -0.03
N GLY A 75 24.37 -5.51 -0.95
CA GLY A 75 24.43 -4.05 -0.88
C GLY A 75 23.27 -3.37 -0.16
N ASP A 76 22.38 -4.12 0.49
CA ASP A 76 21.11 -3.61 1.04
C ASP A 76 21.22 -2.82 2.34
N PHE A 77 22.36 -2.93 3.04
CA PHE A 77 22.61 -2.27 4.31
C PHE A 77 21.49 -2.47 5.34
N LEU A 78 20.92 -3.68 5.41
CA LEU A 78 19.84 -4.04 6.35
C LEU A 78 20.19 -3.64 7.78
N PHE A 79 21.35 -4.08 8.27
CA PHE A 79 21.80 -3.82 9.63
C PHE A 79 22.67 -2.57 9.73
N ALA A 80 22.40 -1.75 10.75
CA ALA A 80 23.29 -0.66 11.13
C ALA A 80 24.63 -1.16 11.66
N ASP A 81 24.67 -2.38 12.21
CA ASP A 81 25.90 -3.08 12.57
C ASP A 81 26.39 -3.93 11.38
N ALA A 82 27.51 -3.53 10.78
CA ALA A 82 28.11 -4.23 9.64
C ALA A 82 28.63 -5.64 10.01
N PHE A 83 28.88 -5.93 11.29
CA PHE A 83 29.24 -7.27 11.76
C PHE A 83 28.05 -8.26 11.77
N LYS A 84 26.86 -7.86 11.31
CA LYS A 84 25.76 -8.80 11.08
C LYS A 84 25.81 -9.48 9.71
N THR A 85 26.64 -8.97 8.80
CA THR A 85 26.77 -9.45 7.41
C THR A 85 28.23 -9.66 7.04
N TRP A 86 29.08 -9.99 8.01
CA TRP A 86 30.54 -10.14 7.80
C TRP A 86 30.92 -11.58 7.53
N ARG A 87 32.01 -11.75 6.77
CA ARG A 87 32.67 -13.05 6.59
C ARG A 87 33.93 -13.18 7.43
N LEU A 88 34.06 -14.32 8.12
CA LEU A 88 35.26 -14.68 8.86
C LEU A 88 36.38 -15.11 7.91
N GLU A 89 37.55 -14.48 8.04
CA GLU A 89 38.75 -14.81 7.28
C GLU A 89 39.99 -14.96 8.17
N ALA A 90 41.05 -15.53 7.58
CA ALA A 90 42.34 -15.68 8.24
C ALA A 90 42.96 -14.31 8.54
N ALA A 91 43.57 -14.18 9.73
CA ALA A 91 44.36 -13.00 10.06
C ALA A 91 45.57 -12.85 9.12
N PRO A 92 46.13 -11.64 8.96
CA PRO A 92 47.34 -11.42 8.19
C PRO A 92 48.47 -12.39 8.59
N GLY A 93 48.99 -13.15 7.62
CA GLY A 93 50.05 -14.13 7.85
C GLY A 93 49.58 -15.53 8.26
N GLN A 94 48.28 -15.77 8.38
CA GLN A 94 47.71 -17.09 8.64
C GLN A 94 47.10 -17.70 7.36
N SER A 95 47.13 -19.03 7.26
CA SER A 95 46.61 -19.76 6.08
C SER A 95 45.13 -20.14 6.17
N ALA A 96 44.52 -20.04 7.35
CA ALA A 96 43.12 -20.41 7.60
C ALA A 96 42.53 -19.57 8.75
N PRO A 97 41.21 -19.31 8.75
CA PRO A 97 40.54 -18.66 9.87
C PRO A 97 40.58 -19.54 11.15
N PRO A 98 40.51 -18.93 12.34
CA PRO A 98 40.42 -19.68 13.59
C PRO A 98 39.08 -20.41 13.74
N SER A 99 39.01 -21.37 14.66
CA SER A 99 37.72 -21.93 15.09
C SER A 99 36.85 -20.87 15.75
N VAL A 100 35.55 -21.14 15.80
CA VAL A 100 34.56 -20.28 16.44
C VAL A 100 33.91 -20.98 17.63
N ASP A 101 33.43 -20.21 18.60
CA ASP A 101 32.60 -20.74 19.69
C ASP A 101 31.15 -21.01 19.26
N ALA A 102 30.31 -21.44 20.21
CA ALA A 102 28.90 -21.78 19.95
C ALA A 102 28.07 -20.60 19.43
N ASN A 103 28.49 -19.35 19.68
CA ASN A 103 27.83 -18.15 19.15
C ASN A 103 28.49 -17.67 17.85
N GLY A 104 29.48 -18.39 17.32
CA GLY A 104 30.19 -18.05 16.09
C GLY A 104 31.35 -17.08 16.30
N TRP A 105 31.70 -16.73 17.54
CA TRP A 105 32.80 -15.77 17.77
C TRP A 105 34.17 -16.44 17.63
N PRO A 106 35.15 -15.79 16.96
CA PRO A 106 36.49 -16.33 16.78
C PRO A 106 37.18 -16.68 18.10
N GLN A 107 37.92 -17.78 18.11
CA GLN A 107 38.73 -18.24 19.24
C GLN A 107 40.23 -17.95 19.05
N GLY A 108 40.57 -17.03 18.15
CA GLY A 108 41.92 -16.59 17.85
C GLY A 108 41.92 -15.29 17.05
N ASP A 109 43.09 -14.89 16.58
CA ASP A 109 43.27 -13.76 15.66
C ASP A 109 42.55 -14.05 14.34
N PHE A 110 41.92 -13.03 13.77
CA PHE A 110 41.10 -13.17 12.57
C PHE A 110 41.05 -11.88 11.75
N ALA A 111 40.57 -11.98 10.52
CA ALA A 111 40.14 -10.84 9.72
C ALA A 111 38.63 -10.91 9.51
N ALA A 112 37.98 -9.74 9.54
CA ALA A 112 36.58 -9.58 9.19
C ALA A 112 36.49 -8.93 7.82
N PHE A 113 35.99 -9.68 6.83
CA PHE A 113 35.63 -9.15 5.53
C PHE A 113 34.23 -8.56 5.62
N LEU A 114 34.11 -7.25 5.41
CA LEU A 114 32.88 -6.55 5.78
C LEU A 114 31.86 -6.50 4.65
N TRP A 115 32.32 -6.32 3.41
CA TRP A 115 31.49 -6.40 2.20
C TRP A 115 32.33 -6.49 0.93
N ASP A 116 31.71 -6.94 -0.16
CA ASP A 116 32.33 -6.94 -1.49
C ASP A 116 32.16 -5.59 -2.22
N GLY A 117 33.17 -5.19 -3.00
CA GLY A 117 33.31 -3.88 -3.65
C GLY A 117 32.43 -3.69 -4.90
N GLY A 118 31.26 -4.32 -4.97
CA GLY A 118 30.35 -4.27 -6.13
C GLY A 118 29.30 -3.15 -6.11
N PHE A 119 29.10 -2.46 -4.98
CA PHE A 119 27.95 -1.56 -4.73
C PHE A 119 28.42 -0.14 -4.37
N LEU A 120 29.11 0.47 -5.34
CA LEU A 120 30.26 1.37 -5.17
C LEU A 120 30.05 2.81 -4.66
N ILE A 121 28.92 3.20 -4.06
CA ILE A 121 28.74 4.63 -3.66
C ILE A 121 28.26 4.87 -2.21
N HIS A 122 28.21 3.85 -1.34
CA HIS A 122 27.40 3.97 -0.10
C HIS A 122 28.06 3.65 1.25
N THR A 123 29.37 3.34 1.31
CA THR A 123 30.00 2.82 2.55
C THR A 123 31.14 3.67 3.13
N THR A 124 31.47 4.81 2.52
CA THR A 124 32.49 5.71 3.06
C THR A 124 32.01 6.42 4.33
N GLY A 125 32.94 6.83 5.19
CA GLY A 125 32.63 7.56 6.43
C GLY A 125 33.23 6.93 7.68
N SER A 126 32.79 7.43 8.84
CA SER A 126 33.27 6.99 10.15
C SER A 126 32.34 5.94 10.77
N TYR A 127 32.94 4.85 11.23
CA TYR A 127 32.29 3.73 11.88
C TYR A 127 32.70 3.67 13.36
N ALA A 128 31.72 3.41 14.23
CA ALA A 128 31.95 3.20 15.66
C ALA A 128 32.15 1.72 15.95
N VAL A 129 33.26 1.37 16.58
CA VAL A 129 33.59 -0.01 16.96
C VAL A 129 33.40 -0.20 18.45
N ARG A 130 32.80 -1.33 18.82
CA ARG A 130 32.82 -1.86 20.19
C ARG A 130 32.93 -3.38 20.17
N PHE A 131 33.73 -3.96 21.05
CA PHE A 131 33.75 -5.40 21.28
C PHE A 131 34.20 -5.77 22.69
N ASN A 132 33.90 -6.99 23.10
CA ASN A 132 34.36 -7.55 24.37
C ASN A 132 35.71 -8.25 24.17
N GLY A 133 36.69 -7.89 25.00
CA GLY A 133 38.07 -8.33 24.90
C GLY A 133 39.01 -7.24 24.39
N LYS A 134 40.26 -7.61 24.15
CA LYS A 134 41.34 -6.73 23.69
C LYS A 134 41.91 -7.24 22.37
N ALA A 135 42.21 -6.37 21.43
CA ALA A 135 42.90 -6.72 20.18
C ALA A 135 43.68 -5.50 19.68
N THR A 136 44.62 -5.71 18.76
CA THR A 136 45.20 -4.67 17.91
C THR A 136 44.45 -4.66 16.59
N LEU A 137 43.81 -3.53 16.26
CA LEU A 137 43.05 -3.39 15.02
C LEU A 137 43.92 -2.84 13.90
N SER A 138 43.70 -3.32 12.67
CA SER A 138 44.25 -2.71 11.45
C SER A 138 43.33 -2.90 10.25
N LEU A 139 43.42 -2.00 9.27
CA LEU A 139 42.69 -2.12 8.01
C LEU A 139 43.57 -2.71 6.91
N SER A 140 42.96 -3.52 6.04
CA SER A 140 43.57 -3.97 4.79
C SER A 140 42.54 -3.94 3.65
N LEU A 141 43.03 -3.96 2.40
CA LEU A 141 42.25 -3.84 1.17
C LEU A 141 41.42 -2.56 1.03
N VAL A 142 41.63 -1.55 1.87
CA VAL A 142 40.94 -0.25 1.81
C VAL A 142 41.85 0.87 2.30
N ALA A 143 41.64 2.08 1.78
CA ALA A 143 42.21 3.30 2.36
C ALA A 143 41.36 3.76 3.54
N GLY A 144 41.99 4.06 4.67
CA GLY A 144 41.29 4.46 5.88
C GLY A 144 42.22 4.57 7.08
N SER A 145 41.63 4.85 8.24
CA SER A 145 42.37 4.98 9.50
C SER A 145 41.60 4.41 10.67
N ILE A 146 42.33 3.98 11.70
CA ILE A 146 41.76 3.60 12.99
C ILE A 146 42.28 4.58 14.04
N THR A 147 41.36 5.21 14.76
CA THR A 147 41.68 6.21 15.78
C THR A 147 40.92 5.90 17.07
N ASN A 148 41.32 6.55 18.16
CA ASN A 148 40.63 6.48 19.46
C ASN A 148 40.42 5.05 19.98
N GLN A 149 41.33 4.13 19.68
CA GLN A 149 41.24 2.77 20.18
C GLN A 149 41.59 2.74 21.67
N VAL A 150 40.66 2.31 22.51
CA VAL A 150 40.82 2.24 23.97
C VAL A 150 40.26 0.91 24.48
N TYR A 151 41.02 0.21 25.33
CA TYR A 151 40.55 -0.98 26.06
C TYR A 151 40.34 -0.63 27.54
N ASP A 152 39.13 -0.84 28.04
CA ASP A 152 38.79 -0.78 29.46
C ASP A 152 38.75 -2.20 30.05
N ALA A 153 39.68 -2.49 30.97
CA ALA A 153 39.77 -3.78 31.63
C ALA A 153 38.61 -4.03 32.61
N ASN A 154 37.97 -2.99 33.15
CA ASN A 154 36.88 -3.14 34.13
C ASN A 154 35.60 -3.64 33.46
N SER A 155 35.26 -3.08 32.30
CA SER A 155 34.09 -3.51 31.52
C SER A 155 34.43 -4.63 30.52
N ASN A 156 35.72 -4.96 30.39
CA ASN A 156 36.26 -5.85 29.35
C ASN A 156 35.87 -5.41 27.93
N THR A 157 35.88 -4.10 27.66
CA THR A 157 35.39 -3.54 26.39
C THR A 157 36.50 -2.78 25.68
N THR A 158 36.67 -3.03 24.38
CA THR A 158 37.44 -2.16 23.49
C THR A 158 36.50 -1.31 22.65
N THR A 159 36.79 -0.02 22.50
CA THR A 159 36.13 0.89 21.56
C THR A 159 37.14 1.49 20.59
N ALA A 160 36.73 1.81 19.37
CA ALA A 160 37.56 2.53 18.40
C ALA A 160 36.69 3.28 17.38
N THR A 161 37.31 4.14 16.57
CA THR A 161 36.71 4.73 15.37
C THR A 161 37.46 4.23 14.13
N VAL A 162 36.74 3.66 13.18
CA VAL A 162 37.27 3.20 11.89
C VAL A 162 36.76 4.14 10.81
N SER A 163 37.64 4.86 10.12
CA SER A 163 37.26 5.70 8.97
C SER A 163 37.63 4.99 7.68
N ILE A 164 36.68 4.93 6.75
CA ILE A 164 36.83 4.32 5.43
C ILE A 164 36.72 5.43 4.38
N ASP A 165 37.82 5.66 3.65
CA ASP A 165 38.01 6.85 2.82
C ASP A 165 37.90 6.56 1.30
N GLY A 166 37.61 5.31 0.90
CA GLY A 166 37.53 4.94 -0.51
C GLY A 166 36.73 3.67 -0.80
N GLU A 167 36.51 3.44 -2.09
CA GLU A 167 35.74 2.32 -2.64
C GLU A 167 36.59 1.04 -2.71
N SER A 168 36.30 0.05 -1.87
CA SER A 168 36.91 -1.28 -1.96
C SER A 168 36.15 -2.34 -1.14
N SER A 169 36.74 -3.52 -0.98
CA SER A 169 36.27 -4.62 -0.12
C SER A 169 37.03 -4.62 1.22
N PRO A 170 36.65 -3.80 2.21
CA PRO A 170 37.45 -3.57 3.40
C PRO A 170 37.54 -4.79 4.31
N ARG A 171 38.75 -5.00 4.82
CA ARG A 171 39.05 -6.01 5.84
C ARG A 171 39.48 -5.34 7.13
N LEU A 172 38.79 -5.64 8.23
CA LEU A 172 39.18 -5.24 9.58
C LEU A 172 39.88 -6.40 10.27
N ASN A 173 41.17 -6.26 10.54
CA ASN A 173 42.00 -7.30 11.13
C ASN A 173 42.05 -7.14 12.64
N PHE A 174 41.94 -8.26 13.35
CA PHE A 174 42.04 -8.38 14.80
C PHE A 174 43.24 -9.26 15.13
N THR A 175 44.32 -8.66 15.61
CA THR A 175 45.55 -9.37 15.99
C THR A 175 45.84 -9.23 17.48
N ASN A 176 46.64 -10.13 18.07
CA ASN A 176 46.92 -10.15 19.51
C ASN A 176 45.64 -10.19 20.35
N THR A 177 44.63 -10.92 19.88
CA THR A 177 43.30 -10.99 20.50
C THR A 177 43.35 -11.63 21.88
N GLN A 178 42.63 -11.07 22.84
CA GLN A 178 42.48 -11.60 24.20
C GLN A 178 41.01 -11.53 24.60
N ARG A 179 40.44 -12.67 24.99
CA ARG A 179 39.02 -12.77 25.41
C ARG A 179 38.70 -11.84 26.60
N ASN A 180 39.67 -11.68 27.50
CA ASN A 180 39.68 -10.71 28.59
C ASN A 180 41.12 -10.35 28.99
N SER A 181 41.28 -9.38 29.91
CA SER A 181 42.59 -8.88 30.37
C SER A 181 43.53 -9.93 30.97
N SER A 182 42.99 -11.08 31.37
CA SER A 182 43.73 -12.19 31.98
C SER A 182 44.01 -13.32 30.98
N SER A 183 43.44 -13.25 29.77
CA SER A 183 43.57 -14.29 28.75
C SER A 183 44.92 -14.18 28.03
N ALA A 184 45.45 -15.32 27.58
CA ALA A 184 46.59 -15.32 26.67
C ALA A 184 46.24 -14.60 25.36
N ILE A 185 47.25 -14.09 24.66
CA ILE A 185 47.10 -13.62 23.27
C ILE A 185 46.60 -14.75 22.38
N ASN A 186 45.93 -14.39 21.28
CA ASN A 186 45.33 -15.30 20.32
C ASN A 186 44.18 -16.15 20.90
N THR A 187 43.32 -15.55 21.74
CA THR A 187 42.13 -16.21 22.31
C THR A 187 40.79 -15.64 21.78
N GLY A 188 40.87 -14.75 20.79
CA GLY A 188 39.70 -14.16 20.13
C GLY A 188 39.00 -13.07 20.95
N VAL A 189 37.88 -12.58 20.41
CA VAL A 189 37.03 -11.52 21.00
C VAL A 189 35.56 -11.88 20.75
N THR A 190 34.64 -11.19 21.42
CA THR A 190 33.20 -11.44 21.29
C THR A 190 32.41 -10.15 21.16
N ASN A 191 31.13 -10.24 20.78
CA ASN A 191 30.19 -9.12 20.73
C ASN A 191 30.74 -7.93 19.95
N VAL A 192 31.38 -8.22 18.81
CA VAL A 192 31.91 -7.18 17.93
C VAL A 192 30.75 -6.48 17.23
N GLN A 193 30.74 -5.15 17.32
CA GLN A 193 29.83 -4.27 16.60
C GLN A 193 30.64 -3.24 15.84
N LEU A 194 30.29 -3.02 14.57
CA LEU A 194 30.84 -1.99 13.70
C LEU A 194 29.68 -1.17 13.13
N MET A 195 29.33 -0.10 13.83
CA MET A 195 28.18 0.72 13.47
C MET A 195 28.49 1.57 12.24
N ARG A 196 27.66 1.42 11.21
CA ARG A 196 27.74 2.16 9.94
C ARG A 196 27.61 3.68 10.15
N PRO A 197 28.19 4.50 9.26
CA PRO A 197 27.89 5.92 9.19
C PRO A 197 26.40 6.14 8.91
N THR A 198 25.82 7.24 9.42
CA THR A 198 24.37 7.52 9.23
C THR A 198 23.99 7.82 7.78
N SER A 199 24.96 8.23 6.97
CA SER A 199 24.87 8.41 5.52
C SER A 199 26.28 8.27 4.92
N PRO A 200 26.42 8.02 3.60
CA PRO A 200 27.74 7.95 2.97
C PRO A 200 28.56 9.23 3.24
N GLY A 201 29.82 9.05 3.60
CA GLY A 201 30.76 10.11 3.96
C GLY A 201 30.54 10.75 5.35
N ALA A 202 29.52 10.33 6.12
CA ALA A 202 29.26 10.95 7.42
C ALA A 202 30.37 10.65 8.43
N THR A 203 30.69 11.65 9.27
CA THR A 203 31.62 11.51 10.40
C THR A 203 30.93 10.95 11.66
N THR A 204 29.63 10.69 11.58
CA THR A 204 28.82 10.18 12.70
C THR A 204 28.23 8.83 12.32
N SER A 205 28.36 7.87 13.23
CA SER A 205 27.82 6.51 13.08
C SER A 205 26.48 6.36 13.79
N TYR A 206 25.73 5.32 13.44
CA TYR A 206 24.57 4.89 14.22
C TYR A 206 24.95 4.55 15.67
N SER A 207 23.99 4.72 16.58
CA SER A 207 24.16 4.30 17.98
C SER A 207 24.27 2.78 18.10
N PHE A 208 24.99 2.27 19.11
CA PHE A 208 25.13 0.82 19.35
C PHE A 208 23.80 0.09 19.66
N SER A 209 22.72 0.83 19.91
CA SER A 209 21.36 0.31 20.11
C SER A 209 20.54 0.25 18.82
N THR A 210 21.03 0.77 17.70
CA THR A 210 20.31 0.76 16.42
C THR A 210 20.49 -0.59 15.72
N THR A 211 19.40 -1.32 15.47
CA THR A 211 19.44 -2.59 14.73
C THR A 211 19.48 -2.35 13.21
N PHE A 212 18.48 -1.64 12.68
CA PHE A 212 18.31 -1.42 11.24
C PHE A 212 18.69 -0.01 10.82
N THR A 213 19.24 0.13 9.61
CA THR A 213 19.54 1.45 9.05
C THR A 213 18.24 2.24 8.80
N ALA A 214 18.32 3.57 8.82
CA ALA A 214 17.17 4.41 8.41
C ALA A 214 16.81 4.16 6.94
N ALA A 215 17.86 3.87 6.15
CA ALA A 215 17.83 3.48 4.77
C ALA A 215 16.84 2.33 4.50
N ILE A 216 17.08 1.15 5.07
CA ILE A 216 16.23 -0.03 4.79
C ILE A 216 14.79 0.19 5.26
N LYS A 217 14.60 0.90 6.38
CA LYS A 217 13.27 1.24 6.90
C LYS A 217 12.49 2.15 5.95
N ASN A 218 13.16 3.12 5.34
CA ASN A 218 12.57 3.96 4.31
C ASN A 218 12.23 3.14 3.06
N PHE A 219 13.11 2.21 2.65
CA PHE A 219 12.88 1.31 1.52
C PHE A 219 11.60 0.49 1.70
N VAL A 220 11.53 -0.31 2.76
CA VAL A 220 10.36 -1.18 3.02
C VAL A 220 9.11 -0.41 3.41
N GLY A 221 9.26 0.84 3.88
CA GLY A 221 8.17 1.75 4.22
C GLY A 221 7.15 1.99 3.09
N ARG A 222 7.54 1.73 1.83
CA ARG A 222 6.68 1.84 0.64
C ARG A 222 5.67 0.71 0.50
N PHE A 223 6.00 -0.47 0.99
CA PHE A 223 5.25 -1.70 0.71
C PHE A 223 4.24 -1.99 1.82
N GLN A 224 3.31 -2.92 1.58
CA GLN A 224 2.40 -3.44 2.62
C GLN A 224 3.04 -4.61 3.38
N ALA A 225 3.70 -5.51 2.65
CA ALA A 225 4.29 -6.73 3.20
C ALA A 225 5.77 -6.87 2.81
N ILE A 226 6.54 -7.52 3.68
CA ILE A 226 7.95 -7.82 3.47
C ILE A 226 8.11 -9.34 3.47
N ARG A 227 8.63 -9.91 2.37
CA ARG A 227 8.99 -11.32 2.26
C ARG A 227 10.46 -11.52 2.62
N PHE A 228 10.72 -12.52 3.47
CA PHE A 228 12.02 -12.75 4.11
C PHE A 228 12.75 -14.01 3.61
N MET A 229 12.30 -14.62 2.50
CA MET A 229 12.79 -15.89 1.97
C MET A 229 14.34 -16.00 1.94
N ASP A 230 15.01 -15.04 1.32
CA ASP A 230 16.49 -15.02 1.24
C ASP A 230 17.11 -14.50 2.53
N THR A 231 16.48 -13.52 3.19
CA THR A 231 16.94 -12.95 4.45
C THR A 231 17.05 -14.03 5.54
N THR A 232 16.18 -15.04 5.53
CA THR A 232 16.18 -16.19 6.45
C THR A 232 16.79 -17.47 5.86
N ASN A 233 17.44 -17.39 4.69
CA ASN A 233 18.11 -18.53 4.04
C ASN A 233 17.19 -19.76 3.90
N THR A 234 16.00 -19.57 3.34
CA THR A 234 15.04 -20.68 3.15
C THR A 234 15.50 -21.66 2.07
N ASN A 235 16.00 -21.15 0.93
CA ASN A 235 16.43 -21.98 -0.19
C ASN A 235 17.63 -22.87 0.19
N GLY A 236 17.47 -24.19 0.11
CA GLY A 236 18.50 -25.14 0.52
C GLY A 236 18.74 -25.23 2.03
N SER A 237 17.83 -24.68 2.86
CA SER A 237 17.93 -24.76 4.31
C SER A 237 17.96 -26.20 4.81
N LEU A 238 18.83 -26.46 5.79
CA LEU A 238 18.91 -27.73 6.50
C LEU A 238 18.30 -27.65 7.91
N GLU A 239 17.70 -26.53 8.28
CA GLU A 239 17.07 -26.36 9.59
C GLU A 239 15.88 -27.31 9.74
N SER A 240 15.86 -28.09 10.83
CA SER A 240 14.77 -29.02 11.12
C SER A 240 14.24 -28.89 12.54
N ASN A 241 15.14 -28.79 13.52
CA ASN A 241 14.82 -28.63 14.93
C ASN A 241 14.89 -27.15 15.33
N TRP A 242 14.12 -26.74 16.34
CA TRP A 242 14.12 -25.34 16.79
C TRP A 242 15.52 -24.83 17.19
N SER A 243 16.38 -25.71 17.67
CA SER A 243 17.79 -25.40 18.01
C SER A 243 18.67 -25.08 16.81
N ASP A 244 18.27 -25.45 15.60
CA ASP A 244 19.08 -25.26 14.39
C ASP A 244 19.01 -23.80 13.91
N ARG A 245 17.99 -23.05 14.36
CA ARG A 245 17.71 -21.68 13.94
C ARG A 245 18.82 -20.70 14.30
N ARG A 246 18.89 -19.63 13.52
CA ARG A 246 19.67 -18.44 13.86
C ARG A 246 19.10 -17.67 15.06
N LEU A 247 19.97 -17.24 15.98
CA LEU A 247 19.67 -16.35 17.11
C LEU A 247 20.31 -14.96 16.92
N PRO A 248 19.74 -13.88 17.52
CA PRO A 248 20.29 -12.52 17.42
C PRO A 248 21.75 -12.38 17.86
N GLN A 249 22.19 -13.19 18.83
CA GLN A 249 23.55 -13.16 19.39
C GLN A 249 24.60 -13.90 18.54
N ASN A 250 24.18 -14.69 17.54
CA ASN A 250 25.13 -15.39 16.68
C ASN A 250 25.82 -14.39 15.75
N SER A 251 27.13 -14.55 15.51
CA SER A 251 27.95 -13.60 14.75
C SER A 251 28.05 -13.85 13.25
N GLN A 252 28.05 -15.11 12.77
CA GLN A 252 28.26 -15.46 11.36
C GLN A 252 27.24 -14.80 10.41
N GLU A 253 27.64 -14.47 9.19
CA GLU A 253 26.70 -14.03 8.16
C GLU A 253 25.79 -15.17 7.65
N GLY A 254 24.90 -14.80 6.73
CA GLY A 254 24.17 -15.72 5.87
C GLY A 254 22.69 -15.82 6.18
N GLN A 255 22.26 -15.35 7.35
CA GLN A 255 20.89 -15.52 7.79
C GLN A 255 20.55 -14.53 8.90
N ALA A 256 19.39 -13.89 8.81
CA ALA A 256 18.80 -13.14 9.91
C ALA A 256 17.97 -14.07 10.82
N SER A 257 17.87 -13.73 12.10
CA SER A 257 16.99 -14.45 13.02
C SER A 257 15.54 -14.01 12.86
N TRP A 258 14.61 -14.89 13.27
CA TRP A 258 13.17 -14.57 13.32
C TRP A 258 12.85 -13.36 14.20
N GLU A 259 13.62 -13.11 15.25
CA GLU A 259 13.48 -11.90 16.08
C GLU A 259 13.74 -10.61 15.27
N TYR A 260 14.70 -10.62 14.34
CA TYR A 260 14.96 -9.48 13.47
C TYR A 260 13.87 -9.30 12.40
N VAL A 261 13.31 -10.40 11.89
CA VAL A 261 12.12 -10.36 11.02
C VAL A 261 10.98 -9.61 11.72
N ILE A 262 10.66 -10.02 12.95
CA ILE A 262 9.60 -9.39 13.76
C ILE A 262 9.94 -7.94 14.08
N GLN A 263 11.19 -7.65 14.48
CA GLN A 263 11.60 -6.30 14.84
C GLN A 263 11.49 -5.34 13.65
N LEU A 264 11.89 -5.74 12.44
CA LEU A 264 11.79 -4.89 11.25
C LEU A 264 10.33 -4.57 10.92
N CYS A 265 9.46 -5.58 10.91
CA CYS A 265 8.02 -5.41 10.70
C CYS A 265 7.38 -4.47 11.73
N ASN A 266 7.71 -4.65 13.01
CA ASN A 266 7.21 -3.79 14.08
C ASN A 266 7.71 -2.34 13.98
N GLU A 267 8.99 -2.12 13.65
CA GLU A 267 9.56 -0.78 13.50
C GLU A 267 9.03 -0.03 12.27
N THR A 268 8.54 -0.75 11.26
CA THR A 268 8.10 -0.19 9.97
C THR A 268 6.58 -0.24 9.77
N GLY A 269 5.86 -0.96 10.64
CA GLY A 269 4.42 -1.16 10.55
C GLY A 269 4.00 -2.00 9.35
N LYS A 270 4.85 -2.94 8.90
CA LYS A 270 4.64 -3.75 7.69
C LYS A 270 4.37 -5.21 8.01
N ASP A 271 3.51 -5.83 7.21
CA ASP A 271 3.18 -7.24 7.35
C ASP A 271 4.41 -8.13 7.07
N ALA A 272 4.45 -9.27 7.74
CA ALA A 272 5.52 -10.26 7.57
C ALA A 272 5.06 -11.37 6.62
N TYR A 273 5.85 -11.70 5.61
CA TYR A 273 5.71 -12.91 4.79
C TYR A 273 6.93 -13.79 5.05
N ILE A 274 6.72 -14.96 5.64
CA ILE A 274 7.78 -15.90 5.98
C ILE A 274 7.66 -17.23 5.25
N ASN A 275 8.81 -17.78 4.88
CA ASN A 275 8.95 -19.10 4.30
C ASN A 275 9.55 -20.04 5.35
N ILE A 276 8.75 -20.95 5.88
CA ILE A 276 9.21 -21.90 6.89
C ILE A 276 10.02 -23.01 6.20
N PRO A 277 11.23 -23.35 6.68
CA PRO A 277 12.06 -24.41 6.07
C PRO A 277 11.30 -25.73 5.89
N GLU A 278 11.50 -26.40 4.75
CA GLU A 278 10.80 -27.66 4.41
C GLU A 278 11.00 -28.75 5.47
N LEU A 279 12.21 -28.84 6.04
CA LEU A 279 12.54 -29.85 7.05
C LEU A 279 12.07 -29.48 8.47
N ALA A 280 11.43 -28.33 8.67
CA ALA A 280 11.00 -27.86 9.98
C ALA A 280 10.00 -28.83 10.62
N THR A 281 10.37 -29.34 11.80
CA THR A 281 9.51 -30.21 12.61
C THR A 281 8.28 -29.45 13.16
N ASN A 282 7.27 -30.19 13.60
CA ASN A 282 6.10 -29.58 14.25
C ASN A 282 6.48 -28.81 15.54
N ASP A 283 7.54 -29.23 16.25
CA ASP A 283 8.05 -28.46 17.39
C ASP A 283 8.66 -27.13 16.95
N TYR A 284 9.49 -27.13 15.89
CA TYR A 284 10.01 -25.90 15.29
C TYR A 284 8.86 -24.92 14.98
N ILE A 285 7.84 -25.39 14.27
CA ILE A 285 6.68 -24.57 13.86
C ILE A 285 5.91 -24.06 15.09
N THR A 286 5.77 -24.89 16.13
CA THR A 286 5.11 -24.51 17.39
C THR A 286 5.89 -23.42 18.13
N GLN A 287 7.21 -23.54 18.21
CA GLN A 287 8.06 -22.52 18.82
C GLN A 287 8.05 -21.23 17.99
N LEU A 288 8.05 -21.34 16.66
CA LEU A 288 7.93 -20.18 15.76
C LEU A 288 6.61 -19.45 15.97
N ALA A 289 5.48 -20.15 16.01
CA ALA A 289 4.17 -19.56 16.29
C ALA A 289 4.15 -18.85 17.65
N LYS A 290 4.76 -19.45 18.69
CA LYS A 290 4.90 -18.82 20.01
C LYS A 290 5.82 -17.61 20.00
N LEU A 291 6.90 -17.62 19.22
CA LEU A 291 7.81 -16.48 19.07
C LEU A 291 7.06 -15.28 18.49
N PHE A 292 6.31 -15.48 17.41
CA PHE A 292 5.48 -14.43 16.81
C PHE A 292 4.37 -13.95 17.74
N LYS A 293 3.83 -14.81 18.62
CA LYS A 293 2.75 -14.44 19.56
C LYS A 293 3.22 -13.78 20.86
N TYR A 294 4.34 -14.24 21.42
CA TYR A 294 4.77 -13.89 22.78
C TYR A 294 6.18 -13.26 22.86
N GLY A 295 7.01 -13.41 21.84
CA GLY A 295 8.39 -12.94 21.84
C GLY A 295 9.37 -13.92 22.49
N SER A 296 10.62 -13.48 22.68
CA SER A 296 11.69 -14.26 23.32
C SER A 296 12.57 -13.42 24.26
N ASP A 297 13.31 -14.13 25.12
CA ASP A 297 14.34 -13.54 25.96
C ASP A 297 15.67 -13.31 25.21
N ALA A 298 16.64 -12.70 25.89
CA ALA A 298 17.96 -12.39 25.31
C ALA A 298 18.77 -13.63 24.87
N ASN A 299 18.40 -14.83 25.32
CA ASN A 299 19.06 -16.08 24.96
C ASN A 299 18.33 -16.82 23.82
N GLY A 300 17.21 -16.29 23.33
CA GLY A 300 16.39 -16.92 22.30
C GLY A 300 15.37 -17.93 22.84
N SER A 301 15.14 -17.98 24.15
CA SER A 301 14.07 -18.80 24.74
C SER A 301 12.72 -18.12 24.51
N VAL A 302 11.79 -18.85 23.91
CA VAL A 302 10.47 -18.32 23.55
C VAL A 302 9.56 -18.31 24.78
N TYR A 303 8.82 -17.21 24.97
CA TYR A 303 7.86 -17.11 26.06
C TYR A 303 6.62 -17.99 25.80
N SER A 304 6.03 -18.52 26.87
CA SER A 304 4.79 -19.33 26.80
C SER A 304 3.51 -18.51 26.95
N SER A 305 3.63 -17.22 27.29
CA SER A 305 2.52 -16.29 27.53
C SER A 305 2.99 -14.85 27.32
N SER A 306 2.05 -13.92 27.16
CA SER A 306 2.34 -12.50 26.95
C SER A 306 3.18 -11.92 28.09
N GLN A 307 4.22 -11.18 27.71
CA GLN A 307 5.09 -10.47 28.64
C GLN A 307 4.82 -8.97 28.55
N SER A 308 4.96 -8.24 29.66
CA SER A 308 4.78 -6.78 29.65
C SER A 308 5.95 -6.05 28.96
N ASN A 309 7.17 -6.58 29.08
CA ASN A 309 8.40 -6.04 28.51
C ASN A 309 9.30 -7.17 27.99
N PRO A 310 8.90 -7.89 26.92
CA PRO A 310 9.74 -8.91 26.32
C PRO A 310 11.05 -8.29 25.80
N VAL A 311 12.16 -9.03 25.89
CA VAL A 311 13.45 -8.55 25.35
C VAL A 311 13.38 -8.43 23.83
N HIS A 312 12.87 -9.46 23.17
CA HIS A 312 12.48 -9.43 21.77
C HIS A 312 10.97 -9.51 21.69
N ALA A 313 10.34 -8.43 21.22
CA ALA A 313 8.89 -8.31 21.17
C ALA A 313 8.25 -9.31 20.19
N PRO A 314 7.01 -9.77 20.45
CA PRO A 314 6.21 -10.47 19.46
C PRO A 314 5.84 -9.56 18.28
N LEU A 315 5.29 -10.14 17.21
CA LEU A 315 4.72 -9.36 16.12
C LEU A 315 3.52 -8.55 16.65
N ASN A 316 3.46 -7.27 16.27
CA ASN A 316 2.37 -6.40 16.65
C ASN A 316 1.03 -7.00 16.18
N ALA A 317 0.04 -7.01 17.08
CA ALA A 317 -1.28 -7.57 16.84
C ALA A 317 -2.05 -6.92 15.68
N SER A 318 -1.67 -5.69 15.29
CA SER A 318 -2.26 -5.00 14.13
C SER A 318 -1.66 -5.42 12.79
N LEU A 319 -0.56 -6.19 12.78
CA LEU A 319 0.13 -6.63 11.57
C LEU A 319 -0.25 -8.07 11.23
N HIS A 320 -0.19 -8.39 9.94
CA HIS A 320 -0.47 -9.71 9.42
C HIS A 320 0.80 -10.54 9.23
N LEU A 321 0.67 -11.86 9.41
CA LEU A 321 1.72 -12.84 9.19
C LEU A 321 1.28 -13.83 8.11
N TYR A 322 1.86 -13.71 6.92
CA TYR A 322 1.75 -14.69 5.85
C TYR A 322 2.76 -15.81 6.08
N ILE A 323 2.30 -17.07 6.01
CA ILE A 323 3.15 -18.25 6.19
C ILE A 323 3.08 -19.15 4.95
N GLU A 324 4.24 -19.44 4.38
CA GLU A 324 4.43 -20.33 3.21
C GLU A 324 5.27 -21.56 3.63
N ASN A 325 4.96 -22.73 3.06
CA ASN A 325 5.79 -23.94 3.23
C ASN A 325 6.98 -23.91 2.25
N SER A 326 8.14 -23.47 2.74
CA SER A 326 9.37 -23.30 1.96
C SER A 326 9.19 -22.37 0.75
N ASN A 327 10.10 -22.42 -0.24
CA ASN A 327 10.01 -21.66 -1.50
C ASN A 327 10.03 -22.63 -2.68
N GLU A 328 9.12 -22.43 -3.64
CA GLU A 328 9.05 -23.13 -4.93
C GLU A 328 9.29 -24.65 -4.85
N LEU A 329 8.45 -25.35 -4.09
CA LEU A 329 8.54 -26.80 -3.92
C LEU A 329 8.19 -27.60 -5.19
N TRP A 330 7.98 -26.93 -6.32
CA TRP A 330 7.77 -27.49 -7.66
C TRP A 330 8.97 -27.33 -8.61
N ASN A 331 9.94 -26.47 -8.27
CA ASN A 331 11.07 -26.17 -9.13
C ASN A 331 12.25 -27.12 -8.84
N GLY A 332 12.57 -27.95 -9.83
CA GLY A 332 13.57 -29.02 -9.72
C GLY A 332 15.01 -28.55 -9.51
N SER A 333 15.30 -27.26 -9.67
CA SER A 333 16.60 -26.68 -9.32
C SER A 333 16.82 -26.55 -7.82
N PHE A 334 15.75 -26.60 -7.01
CA PHE A 334 15.83 -26.41 -5.56
C PHE A 334 15.87 -27.73 -4.79
N LEU A 335 16.77 -27.80 -3.80
CA LEU A 335 16.95 -28.98 -2.95
C LEU A 335 15.65 -29.34 -2.21
N GLN A 336 14.92 -28.35 -1.70
CA GLN A 336 13.71 -28.57 -0.93
C GLN A 336 12.59 -29.27 -1.72
N MET A 337 12.54 -29.12 -3.05
CA MET A 337 11.56 -29.82 -3.89
C MET A 337 11.79 -31.34 -3.85
N HIS A 338 13.05 -31.76 -3.99
CA HIS A 338 13.44 -33.17 -3.88
C HIS A 338 13.20 -33.71 -2.46
N GLN A 339 13.50 -32.91 -1.43
CA GLN A 339 13.22 -33.29 -0.03
C GLN A 339 11.72 -33.50 0.23
N ASN A 340 10.86 -32.61 -0.26
CA ASN A 340 9.41 -32.77 -0.15
C ASN A 340 8.91 -34.02 -0.89
N HIS A 341 9.41 -34.26 -2.11
CA HIS A 341 9.08 -35.46 -2.89
C HIS A 341 9.44 -36.75 -2.14
N ASP A 342 10.69 -36.86 -1.70
CA ASP A 342 11.18 -38.06 -1.01
C ASP A 342 10.45 -38.29 0.32
N ALA A 343 10.12 -37.21 1.03
CA ALA A 343 9.31 -37.28 2.24
C ALA A 343 7.87 -37.75 1.96
N GLY A 344 7.26 -37.34 0.85
CA GLY A 344 5.92 -37.81 0.44
C GLY A 344 5.91 -39.28 0.08
N VAL A 345 6.90 -39.74 -0.68
CA VAL A 345 7.07 -41.16 -1.01
C VAL A 345 7.28 -41.98 0.26
N ALA A 346 8.15 -41.51 1.18
CA ALA A 346 8.38 -42.19 2.44
C ALA A 346 7.11 -42.27 3.31
N GLU A 347 6.32 -41.19 3.38
CA GLU A 347 5.08 -41.13 4.14
C GLU A 347 4.04 -42.11 3.61
N VAL A 348 3.86 -42.19 2.29
CA VAL A 348 2.94 -43.15 1.66
C VAL A 348 3.40 -44.58 1.88
N ASN A 349 4.70 -44.86 1.74
CA ASN A 349 5.27 -46.19 1.96
C ASN A 349 5.17 -46.66 3.41
N ALA A 350 5.15 -45.74 4.38
CA ALA A 350 4.89 -46.05 5.78
C ALA A 350 3.44 -46.50 6.05
N GLY A 351 2.51 -46.19 5.13
CA GLY A 351 1.11 -46.58 5.17
C GLY A 351 0.21 -45.62 5.96
N GLY A 352 -1.07 -45.55 5.56
CA GLY A 352 -2.08 -44.72 6.23
C GLY A 352 -1.99 -43.22 5.95
N SER A 353 -1.17 -42.80 4.98
CA SER A 353 -1.05 -41.40 4.57
C SER A 353 -2.32 -40.91 3.86
N PRO A 354 -2.74 -39.64 4.06
CA PRO A 354 -3.80 -39.03 3.25
C PRO A 354 -3.36 -38.78 1.81
N LEU A 355 -2.06 -38.78 1.50
CA LEU A 355 -1.54 -38.42 0.18
C LEU A 355 -2.00 -39.38 -0.94
N ASN A 356 -2.31 -40.62 -0.60
CA ASN A 356 -2.80 -41.66 -1.51
C ASN A 356 -4.21 -42.16 -1.16
N TYR A 357 -5.04 -41.32 -0.53
CA TYR A 357 -6.37 -41.68 -0.03
C TYR A 357 -7.33 -42.26 -1.08
N ASP A 358 -7.13 -41.90 -2.34
CA ASP A 358 -7.90 -42.31 -3.52
C ASP A 358 -7.28 -43.51 -4.26
N GLY A 359 -6.23 -44.10 -3.70
CA GLY A 359 -5.48 -45.21 -4.31
C GLY A 359 -4.52 -44.79 -5.42
N ASN A 360 -4.27 -43.47 -5.60
CA ASN A 360 -3.28 -42.98 -6.56
C ASN A 360 -1.87 -43.51 -6.23
N THR A 361 -1.14 -43.95 -7.26
CA THR A 361 0.21 -44.54 -7.15
C THR A 361 1.34 -43.67 -7.74
N GLY A 362 1.08 -42.39 -8.00
CA GLY A 362 2.02 -41.48 -8.63
C GLY A 362 2.78 -40.65 -7.60
N ASP A 363 4.08 -40.90 -7.46
CA ASP A 363 4.96 -40.24 -6.49
C ASP A 363 4.91 -38.71 -6.57
N TRP A 364 4.85 -38.14 -7.78
CA TRP A 364 4.71 -36.68 -7.96
C TRP A 364 3.36 -36.13 -7.54
N THR A 365 2.27 -36.90 -7.68
CA THR A 365 0.96 -36.50 -7.14
C THR A 365 1.04 -36.44 -5.62
N TRP A 366 1.71 -37.40 -4.98
CA TRP A 366 1.92 -37.37 -3.53
C TRP A 366 2.79 -36.19 -3.10
N ALA A 367 3.83 -35.86 -3.87
CA ALA A 367 4.69 -34.70 -3.61
C ALA A 367 3.90 -33.38 -3.60
N TRP A 368 3.07 -33.13 -4.61
CA TRP A 368 2.19 -31.94 -4.66
C TRP A 368 1.20 -31.92 -3.51
N ARG A 369 0.49 -33.04 -3.26
CA ARG A 369 -0.43 -33.15 -2.12
C ARG A 369 0.27 -32.91 -0.78
N ARG A 370 1.56 -33.24 -0.67
CA ARG A 370 2.33 -33.05 0.53
C ARG A 370 2.62 -31.58 0.81
N ILE A 371 2.84 -30.75 -0.21
CA ILE A 371 2.95 -29.29 -0.05
C ILE A 371 1.70 -28.76 0.65
N ALA A 372 0.52 -29.11 0.13
CA ALA A 372 -0.77 -28.74 0.70
C ALA A 372 -0.99 -29.30 2.12
N LEU A 373 -0.61 -30.57 2.36
CA LEU A 373 -0.67 -31.18 3.68
C LEU A 373 0.17 -30.43 4.71
N ARG A 374 1.40 -30.05 4.35
CA ARG A 374 2.34 -29.36 5.25
C ARG A 374 1.85 -27.97 5.62
N ILE A 375 1.38 -27.16 4.67
CA ILE A 375 0.83 -25.85 5.01
C ILE A 375 -0.45 -25.96 5.85
N LYS A 376 -1.30 -26.98 5.62
CA LYS A 376 -2.46 -27.26 6.46
C LYS A 376 -2.05 -27.59 7.90
N GLN A 377 -1.02 -28.43 8.08
CA GLN A 377 -0.49 -28.75 9.41
C GLN A 377 0.10 -27.50 10.11
N MET A 378 0.79 -26.63 9.37
CA MET A 378 1.26 -25.34 9.89
C MET A 378 0.08 -24.47 10.31
N SER A 379 -0.96 -24.36 9.48
CA SER A 379 -2.20 -23.63 9.80
C SER A 379 -2.84 -24.13 11.10
N ASP A 380 -2.94 -25.44 11.31
CA ASP A 380 -3.46 -26.02 12.56
C ASP A 380 -2.61 -25.66 13.79
N ILE A 381 -1.27 -25.70 13.66
CA ILE A 381 -0.34 -25.35 14.75
C ILE A 381 -0.48 -23.86 15.11
N PHE A 382 -0.50 -22.98 14.11
CA PHE A 382 -0.71 -21.55 14.32
C PHE A 382 -2.09 -21.27 14.91
N ARG A 383 -3.14 -21.94 14.44
CA ARG A 383 -4.50 -21.86 15.02
C ARG A 383 -4.53 -22.29 16.48
N SER A 384 -3.85 -23.37 16.84
CA SER A 384 -3.74 -23.82 18.24
C SER A 384 -3.02 -22.81 19.14
N THR A 385 -2.11 -22.02 18.57
CA THR A 385 -1.31 -21.04 19.30
C THR A 385 -2.03 -19.70 19.39
N PHE A 386 -2.57 -19.18 18.29
CA PHE A 386 -3.20 -17.86 18.19
C PHE A 386 -4.68 -17.86 18.56
N GLY A 387 -5.39 -18.96 18.30
CA GLY A 387 -6.83 -19.10 18.45
C GLY A 387 -7.58 -18.80 17.15
N ASP A 388 -8.82 -19.30 17.04
CA ASP A 388 -9.60 -19.24 15.80
C ASP A 388 -9.85 -17.81 15.29
N ALA A 389 -10.03 -16.84 16.19
CA ALA A 389 -10.30 -15.43 15.82
C ALA A 389 -9.16 -14.79 15.01
N ALA A 390 -7.93 -15.30 15.13
CA ALA A 390 -6.76 -14.80 14.42
C ALA A 390 -6.53 -15.48 13.07
N MET A 391 -7.32 -16.49 12.71
CA MET A 391 -7.13 -17.34 11.54
C MET A 391 -8.25 -17.16 10.50
N PRO A 392 -8.06 -17.58 9.24
CA PRO A 392 -9.14 -17.67 8.25
C PRO A 392 -10.30 -18.59 8.72
N PRO A 393 -11.52 -18.43 8.19
CA PRO A 393 -11.94 -17.47 7.16
C PRO A 393 -12.43 -16.14 7.75
N ASN A 394 -11.97 -15.75 8.95
CA ASN A 394 -12.36 -14.46 9.52
C ASN A 394 -11.98 -13.31 8.57
N SER A 395 -12.75 -12.23 8.58
CA SER A 395 -12.62 -11.14 7.61
C SER A 395 -11.33 -10.32 7.72
N ASN A 396 -10.59 -10.44 8.83
CA ASN A 396 -9.30 -9.78 9.01
C ASN A 396 -8.37 -10.62 9.91
N PRO A 397 -7.89 -11.78 9.42
CA PRO A 397 -7.11 -12.69 10.23
C PRO A 397 -5.68 -12.14 10.39
N GLN A 398 -5.14 -12.27 11.60
CA GLN A 398 -3.74 -11.92 11.87
C GLN A 398 -2.79 -12.90 11.17
N ILE A 399 -3.13 -14.18 11.16
CA ILE A 399 -2.34 -15.23 10.52
C ILE A 399 -2.96 -15.59 9.19
N ARG A 400 -2.14 -15.63 8.13
CA ARG A 400 -2.55 -15.83 6.75
C ARG A 400 -1.75 -16.98 6.12
N PRO A 401 -2.12 -18.25 6.36
CA PRO A 401 -1.50 -19.38 5.68
C PRO A 401 -1.76 -19.31 4.18
N ILE A 402 -0.73 -19.49 3.38
CA ILE A 402 -0.79 -19.37 1.92
C ILE A 402 -0.17 -20.58 1.25
N LEU A 403 -0.81 -21.02 0.16
CA LEU A 403 -0.39 -22.15 -0.65
C LEU A 403 -0.01 -21.62 -2.03
N GLU A 404 1.27 -21.57 -2.32
CA GLU A 404 1.80 -21.13 -3.61
C GLU A 404 2.03 -22.34 -4.53
N TRP A 405 1.98 -22.12 -5.84
CA TRP A 405 2.15 -23.16 -6.85
C TRP A 405 2.88 -22.65 -8.10
N GLN A 406 3.16 -23.57 -9.04
CA GLN A 406 3.76 -23.18 -10.30
C GLN A 406 2.75 -22.38 -11.13
N TYR A 407 3.16 -21.17 -11.50
CA TYR A 407 2.29 -20.16 -12.09
C TYR A 407 1.43 -20.69 -13.24
N GLY A 408 0.15 -20.32 -13.24
CA GLY A 408 -0.81 -20.74 -14.26
C GLY A 408 -1.13 -22.23 -14.21
N ASN A 409 -1.02 -22.85 -13.02
CA ASN A 409 -1.19 -24.29 -12.80
C ASN A 409 -0.26 -25.15 -13.68
N ALA A 410 0.96 -24.70 -13.95
CA ALA A 410 1.91 -25.57 -14.63
C ALA A 410 2.21 -26.81 -13.77
N GLN A 411 2.45 -27.95 -14.43
CA GLN A 411 2.64 -29.26 -13.77
C GLN A 411 1.44 -29.75 -12.93
N ASP A 412 0.24 -29.16 -13.11
CA ASP A 412 -0.98 -29.42 -12.34
C ASP A 412 -0.89 -29.16 -10.83
N THR A 413 0.07 -28.35 -10.41
CA THR A 413 0.37 -28.06 -8.99
C THR A 413 -0.84 -27.50 -8.25
N ALA A 414 -1.43 -26.40 -8.73
CA ALA A 414 -2.62 -25.78 -8.12
C ALA A 414 -3.80 -26.76 -8.03
N ASN A 415 -4.10 -27.46 -9.13
CA ASN A 415 -5.22 -28.38 -9.20
C ASN A 415 -5.06 -29.56 -8.23
N VAL A 416 -3.88 -30.20 -8.22
CA VAL A 416 -3.61 -31.37 -7.35
C VAL A 416 -3.64 -30.98 -5.88
N GLU A 417 -3.05 -29.84 -5.53
CA GLU A 417 -2.96 -29.37 -4.15
C GLU A 417 -4.32 -28.96 -3.58
N LEU A 418 -5.06 -28.10 -4.29
CA LEU A 418 -6.35 -27.57 -3.82
C LEU A 418 -7.44 -28.65 -3.82
N SER A 419 -7.49 -29.49 -4.87
CA SER A 419 -8.46 -30.58 -4.93
C SER A 419 -8.23 -31.60 -3.82
N PHE A 420 -6.97 -31.88 -3.45
CA PHE A 420 -6.67 -32.75 -2.33
C PHE A 420 -7.21 -32.22 -1.00
N LEU A 421 -6.97 -30.93 -0.68
CA LEU A 421 -7.53 -30.34 0.54
C LEU A 421 -9.06 -30.37 0.54
N ASN A 422 -9.68 -30.06 -0.59
CA ASN A 422 -11.13 -30.06 -0.71
C ASN A 422 -11.73 -31.48 -0.61
N ASN A 423 -11.14 -32.44 -1.28
CA ASN A 423 -11.66 -33.80 -1.28
C ASN A 423 -11.46 -34.46 0.08
N TYR A 424 -10.22 -34.47 0.58
CA TYR A 424 -9.90 -35.18 1.81
C TYR A 424 -10.32 -34.44 3.09
N TYR A 425 -10.06 -33.13 3.20
CA TYR A 425 -10.31 -32.37 4.43
C TYR A 425 -11.65 -31.63 4.45
N ASN A 426 -12.25 -31.33 3.30
CA ASN A 426 -13.63 -30.85 3.19
C ASN A 426 -14.63 -31.98 2.88
N ASN A 427 -14.18 -33.23 2.74
CA ASN A 427 -15.00 -34.39 2.41
C ASN A 427 -15.81 -34.22 1.10
N ALA A 428 -15.27 -33.52 0.10
CA ALA A 428 -16.01 -33.18 -1.11
C ALA A 428 -16.28 -34.39 -2.02
N ASP A 429 -15.45 -35.44 -1.96
CA ASP A 429 -15.60 -36.69 -2.74
C ASP A 429 -16.01 -37.90 -1.89
N GLY A 430 -16.07 -37.76 -0.56
CA GLY A 430 -16.45 -38.83 0.34
C GLY A 430 -16.14 -38.48 1.80
N GLN A 431 -16.57 -39.34 2.74
CA GLN A 431 -16.17 -39.17 4.14
C GLN A 431 -14.75 -39.69 4.37
N HIS A 432 -13.80 -38.78 4.58
CA HIS A 432 -12.40 -39.06 4.91
C HIS A 432 -12.05 -38.62 6.34
N VAL A 433 -12.56 -37.46 6.78
CA VAL A 433 -12.37 -36.94 8.14
C VAL A 433 -13.69 -36.75 8.89
N SER A 434 -13.67 -36.82 10.22
CA SER A 434 -14.86 -36.68 11.07
C SER A 434 -15.33 -35.24 11.27
N ASN A 435 -14.44 -34.25 11.07
CA ASN A 435 -14.71 -32.82 11.22
C ASN A 435 -14.27 -32.07 9.95
N PRO A 436 -15.05 -32.11 8.87
CA PRO A 436 -14.67 -31.50 7.61
C PRO A 436 -14.73 -29.98 7.68
N HIS A 437 -13.79 -29.32 7.00
CA HIS A 437 -13.76 -27.86 6.84
C HIS A 437 -13.42 -27.49 5.40
N PRO A 438 -13.98 -26.39 4.86
CA PRO A 438 -13.62 -25.90 3.53
C PRO A 438 -12.16 -25.46 3.46
N VAL A 439 -11.59 -25.39 2.25
CA VAL A 439 -10.18 -25.04 2.04
C VAL A 439 -9.81 -23.69 2.68
N ASN A 440 -10.69 -22.68 2.59
CA ASN A 440 -10.50 -21.35 3.20
C ASN A 440 -10.57 -21.33 4.73
N TYR A 441 -10.85 -22.46 5.39
CA TYR A 441 -10.62 -22.61 6.82
C TYR A 441 -9.12 -22.80 7.12
N PHE A 442 -8.40 -23.51 6.25
CA PHE A 442 -6.97 -23.77 6.44
C PHE A 442 -6.12 -22.67 5.83
N LEU A 443 -6.54 -22.12 4.70
CA LEU A 443 -5.77 -21.18 3.89
C LEU A 443 -6.45 -19.82 3.82
N TYR A 444 -5.65 -18.76 3.84
CA TYR A 444 -6.07 -17.40 3.52
C TYR A 444 -6.02 -17.18 2.00
N GLY A 445 -4.93 -17.58 1.36
CA GLY A 445 -4.66 -17.28 -0.04
C GLY A 445 -3.72 -18.27 -0.70
N GLY A 446 -3.34 -17.96 -1.93
CA GLY A 446 -2.38 -18.70 -2.74
C GLY A 446 -2.22 -18.06 -4.12
N GLY A 447 -1.34 -18.60 -4.95
CA GLY A 447 -1.12 -18.09 -6.29
C GLY A 447 0.17 -18.60 -6.91
N GLY A 448 0.52 -17.98 -8.04
CA GLY A 448 1.76 -18.19 -8.76
C GLY A 448 2.51 -16.88 -8.96
N ALA A 449 3.71 -16.97 -9.56
CA ALA A 449 4.47 -15.79 -9.95
C ALA A 449 3.74 -14.94 -11.02
N ALA A 450 3.92 -13.61 -10.95
CA ALA A 450 3.30 -12.66 -11.87
C ALA A 450 4.34 -11.71 -12.50
N TYR A 451 5.21 -12.27 -13.34
CA TYR A 451 6.19 -11.50 -14.10
C TYR A 451 5.58 -10.90 -15.37
N SER A 452 5.99 -9.68 -15.70
CA SER A 452 5.67 -9.01 -16.97
C SER A 452 6.94 -8.49 -17.64
N GLY A 453 6.93 -8.35 -18.96
CA GLY A 453 8.08 -7.82 -19.70
C GLY A 453 7.66 -7.08 -20.95
N VAL A 454 8.57 -6.95 -21.92
CA VAL A 454 8.25 -6.43 -23.26
C VAL A 454 8.20 -7.57 -24.28
N LYS A 455 7.38 -7.42 -25.33
CA LYS A 455 7.17 -8.49 -26.34
C LYS A 455 8.44 -8.89 -27.08
N ASN A 456 9.42 -8.00 -27.17
CA ASN A 456 10.72 -8.28 -27.78
C ASN A 456 11.89 -7.80 -26.90
N ALA A 457 12.14 -8.53 -25.81
CA ALA A 457 13.26 -8.25 -24.90
C ALA A 457 14.65 -8.47 -25.54
N SER A 458 14.72 -9.11 -26.70
CA SER A 458 15.96 -9.40 -27.44
C SER A 458 16.26 -8.38 -28.55
N ALA A 459 15.51 -7.28 -28.62
CA ALA A 459 15.75 -6.26 -29.64
C ALA A 459 17.14 -5.62 -29.53
N SER A 460 17.68 -5.14 -30.65
CA SER A 460 19.03 -4.56 -30.71
C SER A 460 19.14 -3.14 -30.14
N THR A 461 18.01 -2.50 -29.84
CA THR A 461 17.96 -1.15 -29.24
C THR A 461 16.93 -1.10 -28.12
N ILE A 462 17.11 -0.20 -27.15
CA ILE A 462 16.14 0.02 -26.07
C ILE A 462 14.80 0.52 -26.61
N ASP A 463 14.82 1.35 -27.67
CA ASP A 463 13.59 1.85 -28.30
C ASP A 463 12.76 0.73 -28.91
N ASP A 464 13.40 -0.21 -29.61
CA ASP A 464 12.69 -1.35 -30.18
C ASP A 464 12.12 -2.29 -29.10
N MET A 465 12.79 -2.42 -27.94
CA MET A 465 12.26 -3.14 -26.79
C MET A 465 10.96 -2.52 -26.30
N TYR A 466 10.95 -1.21 -26.00
CA TYR A 466 9.75 -0.53 -25.52
C TYR A 466 8.65 -0.37 -26.58
N ASN A 467 9.02 -0.14 -27.85
CA ASN A 467 8.07 -0.05 -28.95
C ASN A 467 7.37 -1.38 -29.25
N SER A 468 7.94 -2.51 -28.81
CA SER A 468 7.26 -3.82 -28.89
C SER A 468 6.04 -3.91 -27.96
N GLY A 469 5.93 -3.01 -26.98
CA GLY A 469 4.86 -2.96 -25.99
C GLY A 469 5.04 -3.99 -24.86
N LEU A 470 4.20 -3.87 -23.83
CA LEU A 470 4.14 -4.82 -22.73
C LEU A 470 3.75 -6.21 -23.23
N ASP A 471 4.47 -7.24 -22.81
CA ASP A 471 4.07 -8.63 -22.94
C ASP A 471 3.07 -8.96 -21.83
N ASP A 472 1.80 -8.83 -22.16
CA ASP A 472 0.67 -9.11 -21.27
C ASP A 472 0.21 -10.57 -21.35
N GLY A 473 0.88 -11.42 -22.13
CA GLY A 473 0.51 -12.83 -22.29
C GLY A 473 0.60 -13.63 -20.98
N VAL A 474 1.52 -13.24 -20.10
CA VAL A 474 1.65 -13.82 -18.75
C VAL A 474 0.53 -13.33 -17.83
N VAL A 475 0.19 -12.04 -17.83
CA VAL A 475 -0.87 -11.53 -16.94
C VAL A 475 -2.28 -11.94 -17.41
N ASN A 476 -2.52 -11.96 -18.72
CA ASN A 476 -3.83 -12.30 -19.28
C ASN A 476 -4.12 -13.81 -19.32
N GLY A 477 -3.11 -14.67 -19.11
CA GLY A 477 -3.26 -16.13 -19.11
C GLY A 477 -2.95 -16.77 -17.75
N THR A 478 -1.78 -16.48 -17.20
CA THR A 478 -1.27 -17.08 -15.97
C THR A 478 -2.01 -16.57 -14.74
N VAL A 479 -2.01 -15.25 -14.52
CA VAL A 479 -2.65 -14.63 -13.33
C VAL A 479 -4.16 -14.89 -13.32
N VAL A 480 -4.83 -14.81 -14.48
CA VAL A 480 -6.26 -15.15 -14.59
C VAL A 480 -6.52 -16.61 -14.18
N THR A 481 -5.62 -17.53 -14.53
CA THR A 481 -5.73 -18.95 -14.14
C THR A 481 -5.55 -19.11 -12.65
N ASP A 482 -4.53 -18.47 -12.07
CA ASP A 482 -4.25 -18.52 -10.63
C ASP A 482 -5.42 -17.94 -9.82
N VAL A 483 -5.95 -16.79 -10.24
CA VAL A 483 -7.17 -16.19 -9.67
C VAL A 483 -8.36 -17.15 -9.79
N THR A 484 -8.52 -17.83 -10.92
CA THR A 484 -9.62 -18.78 -11.10
C THR A 484 -9.55 -19.91 -10.06
N PHE A 485 -8.36 -20.46 -9.80
CA PHE A 485 -8.16 -21.47 -8.77
C PHE A 485 -8.41 -20.91 -7.37
N THR A 486 -7.81 -19.77 -7.00
CA THR A 486 -7.99 -19.20 -5.66
C THR A 486 -9.46 -18.90 -5.37
N ARG A 487 -10.17 -18.26 -6.30
CA ARG A 487 -11.59 -17.92 -6.12
C ARG A 487 -12.50 -19.13 -6.05
N ALA A 488 -12.19 -20.22 -6.76
CA ALA A 488 -12.97 -21.46 -6.69
C ALA A 488 -13.03 -22.05 -5.27
N TYR A 489 -12.01 -21.79 -4.46
CA TYR A 489 -11.89 -22.28 -3.08
C TYR A 489 -12.06 -21.20 -2.01
N GLY A 490 -12.50 -20.00 -2.42
CA GLY A 490 -12.73 -18.88 -1.52
C GLY A 490 -11.45 -18.29 -0.91
N LEU A 491 -10.36 -18.30 -1.67
CA LEU A 491 -9.04 -17.83 -1.28
C LEU A 491 -8.73 -16.46 -1.89
N HIS A 492 -7.78 -15.77 -1.26
CA HIS A 492 -7.13 -14.56 -1.74
C HIS A 492 -6.04 -14.89 -2.78
N ASP A 493 -5.90 -14.07 -3.82
CA ASP A 493 -4.86 -14.27 -4.86
C ASP A 493 -3.59 -13.48 -4.51
N ILE A 494 -2.52 -14.22 -4.24
CA ILE A 494 -1.24 -13.69 -3.75
C ILE A 494 -0.15 -14.23 -4.66
N ALA A 495 0.57 -13.35 -5.33
CA ALA A 495 1.72 -13.71 -6.13
C ALA A 495 2.99 -13.61 -5.27
N TYR A 496 3.63 -14.76 -5.02
CA TYR A 496 4.85 -14.86 -4.19
C TYR A 496 6.05 -14.12 -4.78
N GLU A 497 6.03 -13.83 -6.08
CA GLU A 497 7.03 -13.03 -6.79
C GLU A 497 6.46 -12.42 -8.09
N GLY A 498 7.08 -11.35 -8.59
CA GLY A 498 6.76 -10.78 -9.89
C GLY A 498 7.22 -9.32 -10.07
N GLY A 499 6.56 -8.61 -10.99
CA GLY A 499 6.89 -7.24 -11.39
C GLY A 499 7.34 -7.13 -12.86
N PHE A 500 7.57 -5.91 -13.34
CA PHE A 500 8.04 -5.67 -14.71
C PHE A 500 9.56 -5.85 -14.83
N GLN A 501 9.98 -6.65 -15.81
CA GLN A 501 11.37 -6.84 -16.17
C GLN A 501 11.57 -7.11 -17.67
N ILE A 502 12.64 -6.52 -18.22
CA ILE A 502 13.15 -6.84 -19.56
C ILE A 502 14.25 -7.90 -19.43
N GLY A 503 13.93 -9.13 -19.82
CA GLY A 503 14.83 -10.29 -19.82
C GLY A 503 14.54 -11.28 -18.68
N GLY A 504 15.58 -11.93 -18.14
CA GLY A 504 15.49 -12.92 -17.04
C GLY A 504 16.82 -13.05 -16.31
N ASP A 505 17.21 -14.26 -15.88
CA ASP A 505 18.41 -14.49 -15.05
C ASP A 505 19.73 -13.99 -15.66
N ASN A 506 19.88 -14.10 -16.98
CA ASN A 506 21.13 -13.78 -17.69
C ASN A 506 20.92 -12.66 -18.70
N ILE A 507 20.85 -11.42 -18.20
CA ILE A 507 20.58 -10.25 -19.05
C ILE A 507 21.82 -9.52 -19.55
N SER A 508 21.75 -9.10 -20.80
CA SER A 508 22.76 -8.29 -21.49
C SER A 508 22.87 -6.89 -20.91
N SER A 509 24.01 -6.21 -21.14
CA SER A 509 24.18 -4.81 -20.72
C SER A 509 23.10 -3.87 -21.29
N LEU A 510 22.59 -4.16 -22.49
CA LEU A 510 21.52 -3.38 -23.12
C LEU A 510 20.19 -3.54 -22.37
N GLN A 511 19.84 -4.78 -21.98
CA GLN A 511 18.65 -5.05 -21.16
C GLN A 511 18.77 -4.43 -19.77
N LYS A 512 19.96 -4.43 -19.17
CA LYS A 512 20.20 -3.74 -17.88
C LYS A 512 19.93 -2.24 -17.98
N GLN A 513 20.37 -1.61 -19.07
CA GLN A 513 20.08 -0.21 -19.35
C GLN A 513 18.58 0.00 -19.61
N ALA A 514 17.92 -0.93 -20.30
CA ALA A 514 16.49 -0.85 -20.56
C ALA A 514 15.66 -0.91 -19.27
N ASN A 515 16.02 -1.76 -18.30
CA ASN A 515 15.35 -1.81 -16.98
C ASN A 515 15.54 -0.54 -16.14
N LEU A 516 16.57 0.27 -16.43
CA LEU A 516 16.80 1.58 -15.81
C LEU A 516 16.31 2.75 -16.67
N ASP A 517 15.73 2.48 -17.84
CA ASP A 517 15.15 3.52 -18.72
C ASP A 517 13.88 4.09 -18.06
N PRO A 518 13.65 5.42 -18.10
CA PRO A 518 12.45 6.05 -17.53
C PRO A 518 11.12 5.45 -18.01
N ARG A 519 11.07 4.82 -19.20
CA ARG A 519 9.86 4.16 -19.71
C ARG A 519 9.46 2.93 -18.89
N ALA A 520 10.35 2.33 -18.10
CA ALA A 520 10.03 1.23 -17.20
C ALA A 520 8.96 1.65 -16.17
N THR A 521 8.89 2.93 -15.77
CA THR A 521 7.87 3.42 -14.85
C THR A 521 6.45 3.17 -15.37
N ALA A 522 6.19 3.49 -16.65
CA ALA A 522 4.88 3.30 -17.24
C ALA A 522 4.53 1.81 -17.42
N MET A 523 5.52 0.99 -17.79
CA MET A 523 5.34 -0.45 -17.96
C MET A 523 5.04 -1.16 -16.64
N GLU A 524 5.74 -0.80 -15.57
CA GLU A 524 5.52 -1.32 -14.22
C GLU A 524 4.11 -0.97 -13.70
N ILE A 525 3.68 0.28 -13.85
CA ILE A 525 2.31 0.70 -13.51
C ILE A 525 1.30 -0.11 -14.31
N GLN A 526 1.53 -0.31 -15.62
CA GLN A 526 0.64 -1.09 -16.47
C GLN A 526 0.59 -2.57 -16.06
N ALA A 527 1.73 -3.18 -15.74
CA ALA A 527 1.81 -4.57 -15.27
C ALA A 527 1.01 -4.77 -13.97
N GLN A 528 1.21 -3.90 -12.97
CA GLN A 528 0.43 -3.91 -11.73
C GLN A 528 -1.07 -3.68 -12.00
N THR A 529 -1.41 -2.84 -12.98
CA THR A 529 -2.80 -2.62 -13.42
C THR A 529 -3.43 -3.90 -13.91
N LEU A 530 -2.74 -4.63 -14.79
CA LEU A 530 -3.26 -5.88 -15.34
C LEU A 530 -3.38 -6.96 -14.27
N PHE A 531 -2.41 -7.07 -13.35
CA PHE A 531 -2.49 -8.00 -12.21
C PHE A 531 -3.75 -7.73 -11.37
N THR A 532 -3.98 -6.46 -11.04
CA THR A 532 -5.16 -6.04 -10.26
C THR A 532 -6.45 -6.26 -11.03
N GLN A 533 -6.47 -6.00 -12.34
CA GLN A 533 -7.61 -6.25 -13.23
C GLN A 533 -7.97 -7.73 -13.31
N ALA A 534 -6.97 -8.61 -13.30
CA ALA A 534 -7.17 -10.06 -13.32
C ALA A 534 -7.77 -10.59 -12.00
N GLY A 535 -7.74 -9.78 -10.93
CA GLY A 535 -8.25 -10.14 -9.60
C GLY A 535 -7.18 -10.51 -8.58
N GLY A 536 -5.91 -10.26 -8.90
CA GLY A 536 -4.79 -10.38 -7.98
C GLY A 536 -4.86 -9.36 -6.85
N GLU A 537 -4.50 -9.76 -5.62
CA GLU A 537 -4.69 -8.93 -4.42
C GLU A 537 -3.39 -8.48 -3.77
N LEU A 538 -2.34 -9.30 -3.80
CA LEU A 538 -1.00 -8.94 -3.31
C LEU A 538 0.06 -9.43 -4.28
N LEU A 539 0.91 -8.52 -4.79
CA LEU A 539 2.08 -8.86 -5.60
C LEU A 539 3.36 -8.61 -4.81
N MET A 540 4.16 -9.66 -4.60
CA MET A 540 5.51 -9.51 -4.03
C MET A 540 6.50 -9.15 -5.14
N TYR A 541 7.03 -7.94 -5.10
CA TYR A 541 8.05 -7.51 -6.06
C TYR A 541 9.36 -8.25 -5.85
N PHE A 542 9.80 -8.94 -6.90
CA PHE A 542 11.09 -9.60 -6.93
C PHE A 542 12.18 -8.65 -7.41
N ASP A 543 11.94 -7.82 -8.43
CA ASP A 543 12.92 -6.82 -8.92
C ASP A 543 12.31 -5.40 -8.99
N SER A 544 12.54 -4.59 -7.95
CA SER A 544 11.95 -3.24 -7.82
C SER A 544 12.93 -2.09 -8.02
N SER A 545 14.24 -2.34 -7.93
CA SER A 545 15.24 -1.28 -7.66
C SER A 545 16.52 -1.38 -8.48
N SER A 546 16.72 -2.43 -9.27
CA SER A 546 17.99 -2.64 -9.97
C SER A 546 17.81 -2.76 -11.48
N GLY A 547 18.91 -2.62 -12.23
CA GLY A 547 18.95 -2.95 -13.66
C GLY A 547 19.15 -4.44 -13.93
N ASN A 548 19.44 -5.23 -12.90
CA ASN A 548 19.64 -6.69 -12.99
C ASN A 548 18.36 -7.41 -12.58
N TYR A 549 18.05 -8.54 -13.23
CA TYR A 549 17.06 -9.46 -12.67
C TYR A 549 17.57 -10.02 -11.35
N GLY A 550 16.65 -10.18 -10.42
CA GLY A 550 16.95 -10.66 -9.08
C GLY A 550 16.21 -9.84 -8.05
N LEU A 551 16.50 -10.19 -6.80
CA LEU A 551 15.88 -9.63 -5.61
C LEU A 551 15.91 -8.11 -5.59
N ALA A 552 14.95 -7.53 -4.89
CA ALA A 552 14.93 -6.11 -4.65
C ALA A 552 16.16 -5.79 -3.81
N ILE A 553 17.14 -5.18 -4.44
CA ILE A 553 18.36 -4.69 -3.78
C ILE A 553 18.08 -3.24 -3.42
N PRO A 554 17.78 -2.89 -2.16
CA PRO A 554 17.79 -1.53 -1.69
C PRO A 554 19.13 -0.84 -2.03
N THR A 555 19.24 -0.24 -3.21
CA THR A 555 20.21 0.81 -3.49
C THR A 555 19.64 2.04 -2.81
N VAL A 556 19.91 2.17 -1.52
CA VAL A 556 19.05 2.96 -0.61
C VAL A 556 19.01 4.47 -0.88
N LEU A 557 19.67 4.91 -1.94
CA LEU A 557 19.79 6.30 -2.36
C LEU A 557 19.40 6.51 -3.84
N ASP A 558 19.02 5.47 -4.58
CA ASP A 558 18.65 5.57 -6.00
C ASP A 558 17.14 5.51 -6.20
N SER A 559 16.58 6.59 -6.71
CA SER A 559 15.19 6.66 -7.17
C SER A 559 15.09 6.03 -8.57
N THR A 560 15.02 4.71 -8.68
CA THR A 560 14.88 4.04 -9.98
C THR A 560 13.49 4.22 -10.60
N PRO A 561 13.34 4.09 -11.93
CA PRO A 561 12.04 4.17 -12.58
C PRO A 561 10.98 3.19 -12.03
N LYS A 562 11.41 1.98 -11.63
CA LYS A 562 10.53 0.96 -11.02
C LYS A 562 10.13 1.34 -9.59
N LEU A 563 11.03 1.90 -8.78
CA LEU A 563 10.65 2.45 -7.48
C LEU A 563 9.73 3.67 -7.59
N GLN A 564 9.94 4.53 -8.59
CA GLN A 564 9.02 5.64 -8.88
C GLN A 564 7.62 5.14 -9.28
N ALA A 565 7.54 4.04 -10.03
CA ALA A 565 6.27 3.39 -10.33
C ALA A 565 5.59 2.87 -9.07
N ILE A 566 6.33 2.19 -8.19
CA ILE A 566 5.81 1.71 -6.91
C ILE A 566 5.33 2.87 -6.04
N ASP A 567 6.12 3.94 -5.91
CA ASP A 567 5.72 5.15 -5.18
C ASP A 567 4.42 5.73 -5.77
N SER A 568 4.28 5.73 -7.10
CA SER A 568 3.05 6.17 -7.78
C SER A 568 1.86 5.23 -7.53
N ILE A 569 2.07 3.91 -7.57
CA ILE A 569 1.05 2.89 -7.30
C ILE A 569 0.53 3.04 -5.86
N VAL A 570 1.44 3.21 -4.90
CA VAL A 570 1.10 3.32 -3.48
C VAL A 570 0.40 4.65 -3.18
N GLN A 571 0.83 5.76 -3.79
CA GLN A 571 0.22 7.08 -3.56
C GLN A 571 -1.11 7.26 -4.27
N ASN A 572 -1.22 6.81 -5.52
CA ASN A 572 -2.35 7.12 -6.40
C ASN A 572 -3.33 5.96 -6.55
N GLY A 573 -2.96 4.75 -6.08
CA GLY A 573 -3.62 3.51 -6.48
C GLY A 573 -3.37 3.21 -7.96
N VAL A 574 -4.04 2.17 -8.44
CA VAL A 574 -4.00 1.81 -9.86
C VAL A 574 -5.37 2.07 -10.50
N ASN A 575 -5.37 2.81 -11.60
CA ASN A 575 -6.59 3.14 -12.34
C ASN A 575 -7.05 1.92 -13.14
N VAL A 576 -7.98 1.16 -12.58
CA VAL A 576 -8.57 -0.05 -13.16
C VAL A 576 -9.64 0.27 -14.22
N SER A 577 -9.50 1.37 -14.97
CA SER A 577 -10.45 1.78 -16.01
C SER A 577 -9.89 1.49 -17.39
N GLY A 578 -10.23 0.33 -17.94
CA GLY A 578 -9.93 -0.05 -19.33
C GLY A 578 -9.07 -1.32 -19.41
N GLY A 579 -9.70 -2.42 -19.84
CA GLY A 579 -9.04 -3.71 -20.01
C GLY A 579 -10.06 -4.84 -19.99
N SER A 580 -10.70 -5.10 -21.13
CA SER A 580 -11.43 -6.34 -21.35
C SER A 580 -10.41 -7.46 -21.57
N THR A 581 -10.23 -8.36 -20.60
CA THR A 581 -9.55 -9.65 -20.84
C THR A 581 -10.52 -10.62 -21.53
N PRO A 582 -10.08 -11.31 -22.60
CA PRO A 582 -10.88 -12.33 -23.29
C PRO A 582 -10.78 -13.65 -22.52
N THR A 583 -11.90 -14.15 -22.00
CA THR A 583 -11.96 -15.52 -21.47
C THR A 583 -12.02 -16.53 -22.64
N PRO A 584 -11.15 -17.56 -22.69
CA PRO A 584 -11.25 -18.63 -23.68
C PRO A 584 -12.53 -19.46 -23.43
N THR A 585 -13.32 -19.64 -24.49
CA THR A 585 -14.56 -20.42 -24.45
C THR A 585 -14.26 -21.88 -24.85
N PRO A 586 -14.62 -22.91 -24.06
CA PRO A 586 -14.85 -24.24 -24.59
C PRO A 586 -16.19 -24.23 -25.33
N THR A 587 -16.14 -24.66 -26.58
CA THR A 587 -17.24 -24.70 -27.55
C THR A 587 -18.52 -25.34 -27.00
N GLN A 588 -19.62 -24.57 -26.96
CA GLN A 588 -20.97 -25.10 -27.18
C GLN A 588 -21.68 -24.26 -28.26
N THR A 589 -22.24 -24.95 -29.24
CA THR A 589 -22.97 -24.43 -30.42
C THR A 589 -24.33 -23.80 -30.02
N PRO A 590 -24.94 -22.96 -30.88
CA PRO A 590 -25.12 -21.53 -30.68
C PRO A 590 -26.51 -21.16 -30.15
N THR A 591 -26.62 -20.25 -29.18
CA THR A 591 -27.80 -19.36 -29.10
C THR A 591 -27.47 -18.02 -28.45
N GLN A 592 -27.32 -17.02 -29.34
CA GLN A 592 -27.41 -15.56 -29.18
C GLN A 592 -26.85 -14.90 -27.90
N THR A 593 -25.68 -14.27 -28.10
CA THR A 593 -25.04 -13.23 -27.30
C THR A 593 -25.99 -12.07 -26.95
N PRO A 594 -26.08 -11.59 -25.69
CA PRO A 594 -26.53 -10.23 -25.45
C PRO A 594 -25.37 -9.28 -25.76
N THR A 595 -25.54 -8.52 -26.83
CA THR A 595 -24.72 -7.38 -27.24
C THR A 595 -24.52 -6.39 -26.07
N PRO A 596 -23.37 -5.69 -25.95
CA PRO A 596 -23.25 -4.57 -25.01
C PRO A 596 -24.40 -3.60 -25.28
N THR A 597 -25.21 -3.24 -24.27
CA THR A 597 -26.32 -2.30 -24.51
C THR A 597 -25.73 -0.91 -24.73
N PRO A 598 -25.77 -0.35 -25.95
CA PRO A 598 -25.42 1.03 -26.18
C PRO A 598 -26.63 1.85 -25.73
N GLY A 599 -26.51 2.64 -24.66
CA GLY A 599 -27.63 3.54 -24.37
C GLY A 599 -27.71 4.22 -23.03
N LEU A 600 -26.93 3.89 -21.99
CA LEU A 600 -26.97 4.64 -20.72
C LEU A 600 -25.82 5.64 -20.62
N PRO A 601 -26.05 6.87 -20.09
CA PRO A 601 -24.97 7.82 -19.87
C PRO A 601 -24.11 7.37 -18.70
N SER A 602 -22.78 7.46 -18.84
CA SER A 602 -21.86 7.27 -17.71
C SER A 602 -22.25 8.22 -16.56
N PRO A 603 -22.25 7.77 -15.28
CA PRO A 603 -21.70 6.51 -14.76
C PRO A 603 -22.74 5.39 -14.54
N TRP A 604 -23.91 5.47 -15.16
CA TRP A 604 -25.02 4.55 -14.87
C TRP A 604 -24.77 3.15 -15.43
N GLN A 605 -24.87 2.15 -14.55
CA GLN A 605 -24.85 0.73 -14.85
C GLN A 605 -26.26 0.13 -14.69
N THR A 606 -26.48 -1.11 -15.13
CA THR A 606 -27.78 -1.74 -14.96
C THR A 606 -27.71 -3.27 -14.90
N GLN A 607 -28.54 -3.89 -14.05
CA GLN A 607 -28.73 -5.34 -13.99
C GLN A 607 -30.07 -5.72 -13.38
N ASP A 608 -30.47 -6.98 -13.54
CA ASP A 608 -31.56 -7.56 -12.75
C ASP A 608 -31.04 -7.97 -11.37
N ILE A 609 -31.84 -7.72 -10.32
CA ILE A 609 -31.56 -8.13 -8.95
C ILE A 609 -32.49 -9.27 -8.57
N GLY A 610 -31.90 -10.34 -8.03
CA GLY A 610 -32.60 -11.55 -7.63
C GLY A 610 -33.18 -12.35 -8.79
N SER A 611 -34.05 -13.32 -8.48
CA SER A 611 -34.67 -14.16 -9.48
C SER A 611 -35.81 -13.43 -10.18
N VAL A 612 -35.60 -13.08 -11.45
CA VAL A 612 -36.62 -12.49 -12.33
C VAL A 612 -37.07 -13.51 -13.36
N GLY A 613 -38.37 -13.58 -13.67
CA GLY A 613 -38.89 -14.55 -14.64
C GLY A 613 -38.79 -14.07 -16.09
N GLN A 614 -38.51 -12.79 -16.33
CA GLN A 614 -38.07 -12.23 -17.61
C GLN A 614 -36.91 -11.26 -17.38
N THR A 615 -35.89 -11.31 -18.25
CA THR A 615 -34.76 -10.38 -18.19
C THR A 615 -35.22 -8.95 -18.48
N GLY A 616 -34.86 -8.01 -17.62
CA GLY A 616 -35.15 -6.59 -17.81
C GLY A 616 -34.16 -5.89 -18.74
N SER A 617 -34.45 -4.65 -19.09
CA SER A 617 -33.57 -3.81 -19.93
C SER A 617 -33.60 -2.34 -19.50
N ALA A 618 -32.61 -1.56 -19.92
CA ALA A 618 -32.60 -0.12 -19.71
C ALA A 618 -31.97 0.63 -20.89
N SER A 619 -32.51 1.79 -21.21
CA SER A 619 -31.99 2.70 -22.24
C SER A 619 -32.15 4.15 -21.82
N TYR A 620 -31.34 5.03 -22.40
CA TYR A 620 -31.45 6.47 -22.22
C TYR A 620 -31.39 7.19 -23.57
N THR A 621 -32.35 8.07 -23.81
CA THR A 621 -32.42 8.86 -25.05
C THR A 621 -33.09 10.19 -24.75
N GLY A 622 -32.48 11.29 -25.20
CA GLY A 622 -33.07 12.64 -25.10
C GLY A 622 -33.42 13.09 -23.67
N GLY A 623 -32.63 12.70 -22.66
CA GLY A 623 -32.89 13.08 -21.25
C GLY A 623 -33.82 12.14 -20.48
N THR A 624 -34.27 11.05 -21.10
CA THR A 624 -35.22 10.10 -20.51
C THR A 624 -34.59 8.72 -20.35
N PHE A 625 -34.64 8.15 -19.15
CA PHE A 625 -34.38 6.74 -18.89
C PHE A 625 -35.66 5.94 -19.13
N THR A 626 -35.57 4.86 -19.91
CA THR A 626 -36.62 3.84 -20.02
C THR A 626 -36.08 2.56 -19.40
N VAL A 627 -36.76 2.06 -18.37
CA VAL A 627 -36.34 0.88 -17.60
C VAL A 627 -37.46 -0.14 -17.61
N THR A 628 -37.17 -1.34 -18.11
CA THR A 628 -38.08 -2.47 -18.09
C THR A 628 -37.61 -3.47 -17.04
N GLY A 629 -38.49 -3.84 -16.11
CA GLY A 629 -38.15 -4.79 -15.04
C GLY A 629 -39.24 -5.82 -14.80
N SER A 630 -38.82 -7.07 -14.58
CA SER A 630 -39.67 -8.18 -14.13
C SER A 630 -39.47 -8.43 -12.63
N GLY A 631 -39.92 -9.57 -12.13
CA GLY A 631 -39.72 -10.03 -10.76
C GLY A 631 -40.99 -10.02 -9.91
N SER A 632 -40.99 -10.86 -8.87
CA SER A 632 -42.15 -11.15 -8.04
C SER A 632 -42.52 -9.99 -7.15
N ASP A 633 -41.54 -9.35 -6.52
CA ASP A 633 -41.67 -8.06 -5.84
C ASP A 633 -40.30 -7.51 -5.39
N ILE A 634 -40.23 -6.24 -5.01
CA ILE A 634 -39.27 -5.72 -4.04
C ILE A 634 -39.98 -5.79 -2.70
N TRP A 635 -39.93 -6.92 -1.98
CA TRP A 635 -40.60 -7.10 -0.68
C TRP A 635 -40.07 -8.34 0.06
N GLY A 636 -40.40 -8.46 1.35
CA GLY A 636 -40.02 -9.62 2.15
C GLY A 636 -38.50 -9.73 2.32
N SER A 637 -37.97 -10.96 2.23
CA SER A 637 -36.55 -11.29 2.42
C SER A 637 -35.72 -11.34 1.12
N ASN A 638 -36.34 -11.29 -0.06
CA ASN A 638 -35.65 -11.42 -1.35
C ASN A 638 -36.35 -10.55 -2.40
N ASP A 639 -35.60 -9.69 -3.06
CA ASP A 639 -36.10 -8.78 -4.08
C ASP A 639 -35.96 -9.40 -5.49
N GLY A 640 -36.90 -9.10 -6.39
CA GLY A 640 -36.83 -9.40 -7.82
C GLY A 640 -37.20 -8.18 -8.66
N PHE A 641 -36.23 -7.55 -9.34
CA PHE A 641 -36.46 -6.31 -10.11
C PHE A 641 -35.30 -5.91 -11.05
N ARG A 642 -35.48 -4.88 -11.88
CA ARG A 642 -34.40 -4.23 -12.67
C ARG A 642 -33.85 -2.99 -11.98
N TYR A 643 -32.52 -2.92 -11.82
CA TYR A 643 -31.84 -1.78 -11.22
C TYR A 643 -30.96 -1.05 -12.23
N VAL A 644 -31.05 0.29 -12.26
CA VAL A 644 -30.13 1.18 -12.99
C VAL A 644 -29.43 2.04 -11.96
N TYR A 645 -28.13 1.89 -11.76
CA TYR A 645 -27.45 2.37 -10.55
C TYR A 645 -26.06 2.93 -10.80
N GLN A 646 -25.58 3.67 -9.81
CA GLN A 646 -24.18 4.06 -9.66
C GLN A 646 -23.76 3.90 -8.18
N PRO A 647 -22.45 3.80 -7.88
CA PRO A 647 -21.97 3.79 -6.49
C PRO A 647 -22.34 5.08 -5.75
N LEU A 648 -22.64 4.97 -4.46
CA LEU A 648 -22.81 6.08 -3.52
C LEU A 648 -21.95 5.81 -2.29
N ASN A 649 -21.01 6.69 -1.99
CA ASN A 649 -20.23 6.63 -0.76
C ASN A 649 -20.72 7.69 0.23
N GLY A 650 -21.09 7.24 1.43
CA GLY A 650 -21.60 8.08 2.51
C GLY A 650 -22.98 8.65 2.20
N ASP A 651 -23.17 9.89 2.60
CA ASP A 651 -24.42 10.64 2.44
C ASP A 651 -24.72 10.89 0.96
N GLY A 652 -26.00 10.98 0.62
CA GLY A 652 -26.41 11.02 -0.78
C GLY A 652 -27.85 11.44 -0.94
N THR A 653 -28.14 12.15 -2.02
CA THR A 653 -29.50 12.43 -2.45
C THR A 653 -29.66 11.98 -3.89
N ILE A 654 -30.69 11.20 -4.16
CA ILE A 654 -31.17 10.94 -5.51
C ILE A 654 -32.54 11.57 -5.69
N THR A 655 -32.73 12.26 -6.80
CA THR A 655 -33.99 12.85 -7.22
C THR A 655 -34.30 12.41 -8.65
N ALA A 656 -35.54 12.06 -8.93
CA ALA A 656 -36.01 11.76 -10.29
C ALA A 656 -37.47 12.15 -10.46
N LYS A 657 -37.87 12.51 -11.68
CA LYS A 657 -39.27 12.58 -12.07
C LYS A 657 -39.65 11.26 -12.72
N VAL A 658 -40.48 10.45 -12.06
CA VAL A 658 -41.06 9.25 -12.68
C VAL A 658 -42.15 9.72 -13.62
N THR A 659 -42.01 9.49 -14.92
CA THR A 659 -42.95 10.00 -15.93
C THR A 659 -44.03 8.99 -16.30
N GLY A 660 -43.79 7.70 -16.10
CA GLY A 660 -44.78 6.65 -16.26
C GLY A 660 -44.38 5.34 -15.56
N VAL A 661 -45.38 4.60 -15.09
CA VAL A 661 -45.24 3.24 -14.55
C VAL A 661 -46.25 2.35 -15.26
N GLN A 662 -45.80 1.30 -15.94
CA GLN A 662 -46.72 0.38 -16.60
C GLN A 662 -47.50 -0.43 -15.56
N ASN A 663 -48.82 -0.49 -15.73
CA ASN A 663 -49.70 -1.23 -14.83
C ASN A 663 -49.71 -2.73 -15.17
N THR A 664 -48.71 -3.46 -14.68
CA THR A 664 -48.67 -4.94 -14.72
C THR A 664 -49.33 -5.59 -13.49
N ASP A 665 -49.42 -4.84 -12.40
CA ASP A 665 -50.09 -5.14 -11.14
C ASP A 665 -50.26 -3.81 -10.38
N GLY A 666 -51.22 -3.71 -9.45
CA GLY A 666 -51.40 -2.49 -8.63
C GLY A 666 -50.19 -2.12 -7.77
N TRP A 667 -49.35 -3.09 -7.45
CA TRP A 667 -48.07 -2.95 -6.75
C TRP A 667 -46.86 -3.10 -7.65
N ALA A 668 -47.00 -2.98 -8.97
CA ALA A 668 -45.86 -2.70 -9.85
C ALA A 668 -45.23 -1.36 -9.45
N LYS A 669 -43.90 -1.31 -9.28
CA LYS A 669 -43.18 -0.17 -8.68
C LYS A 669 -42.13 0.41 -9.63
N ALA A 670 -41.97 1.73 -9.57
CA ALA A 670 -40.84 2.45 -10.14
C ALA A 670 -40.43 3.61 -9.22
N GLY A 671 -39.14 3.83 -9.01
CA GLY A 671 -38.69 4.93 -8.14
C GLY A 671 -37.19 5.01 -7.95
N VAL A 672 -36.77 5.72 -6.90
CA VAL A 672 -35.35 5.92 -6.54
C VAL A 672 -34.98 5.15 -5.28
N MET A 673 -33.89 4.40 -5.34
CA MET A 673 -33.43 3.48 -4.31
C MET A 673 -31.99 3.79 -3.91
N ILE A 674 -31.68 3.57 -2.62
CA ILE A 674 -30.33 3.36 -2.13
C ILE A 674 -30.31 1.98 -1.46
N ARG A 675 -29.39 1.11 -1.86
CA ARG A 675 -29.23 -0.25 -1.31
C ARG A 675 -27.76 -0.56 -1.02
N GLU A 676 -27.48 -1.34 0.01
CA GLU A 676 -26.10 -1.57 0.48
C GLU A 676 -25.29 -2.43 -0.50
N THR A 677 -25.91 -3.47 -1.03
CA THR A 677 -25.30 -4.47 -1.93
C THR A 677 -26.21 -4.73 -3.11
N LEU A 678 -25.69 -5.37 -4.15
CA LEU A 678 -26.47 -5.79 -5.32
C LEU A 678 -27.09 -7.20 -5.17
N THR A 679 -27.05 -7.79 -3.97
CA THR A 679 -27.70 -9.08 -3.68
C THR A 679 -29.19 -8.88 -3.40
N ASP A 680 -30.02 -9.89 -3.68
CA ASP A 680 -31.48 -9.85 -3.52
C ASP A 680 -31.98 -9.63 -2.08
N SER A 681 -31.15 -9.89 -1.08
CA SER A 681 -31.48 -9.79 0.34
C SER A 681 -31.02 -8.48 0.99
N SER A 682 -30.44 -7.55 0.21
CA SER A 682 -29.78 -6.34 0.71
C SER A 682 -30.68 -5.44 1.57
N ALA A 683 -30.10 -4.83 2.62
CA ALA A 683 -30.70 -3.66 3.26
C ALA A 683 -30.88 -2.53 2.23
N HIS A 684 -32.06 -1.90 2.23
CA HIS A 684 -32.40 -0.86 1.24
C HIS A 684 -33.35 0.19 1.79
N ALA A 685 -33.34 1.35 1.15
CA ALA A 685 -34.36 2.38 1.26
C ALA A 685 -34.81 2.76 -0.16
N PHE A 686 -36.11 2.86 -0.38
CA PHE A 686 -36.72 3.00 -1.68
C PHE A 686 -37.91 3.95 -1.64
N MET A 687 -37.84 5.05 -2.39
CA MET A 687 -38.98 5.95 -2.59
C MET A 687 -39.65 5.59 -3.93
N ALA A 688 -40.75 4.83 -3.84
CA ALA A 688 -41.46 4.26 -4.97
C ALA A 688 -42.74 5.03 -5.32
N LEU A 689 -43.09 5.04 -6.61
CA LEU A 689 -44.45 5.16 -7.09
C LEU A 689 -44.95 3.80 -7.55
N THR A 690 -46.21 3.51 -7.27
CA THR A 690 -46.90 2.32 -7.76
C THR A 690 -47.84 2.67 -8.90
N SER A 691 -48.26 1.66 -9.67
CA SER A 691 -49.21 1.86 -10.77
C SER A 691 -50.60 2.33 -10.30
N SER A 692 -51.07 1.90 -9.12
CA SER A 692 -52.39 2.27 -8.58
C SER A 692 -52.54 2.42 -7.06
N ASN A 693 -51.51 2.11 -6.25
CA ASN A 693 -51.56 2.16 -4.78
C ASN A 693 -50.85 3.39 -4.16
N GLY A 694 -50.48 4.38 -4.97
CA GLY A 694 -49.85 5.61 -4.50
C GLY A 694 -48.32 5.56 -4.38
N ALA A 695 -47.75 6.57 -3.70
CA ALA A 695 -46.34 6.63 -3.34
C ALA A 695 -46.06 5.88 -2.03
N ALA A 696 -44.89 5.24 -1.94
CA ALA A 696 -44.47 4.49 -0.76
C ALA A 696 -42.98 4.68 -0.45
N PHE A 697 -42.67 5.09 0.79
CA PHE A 697 -41.30 5.00 1.32
C PHE A 697 -41.11 3.62 1.93
N GLN A 698 -40.43 2.76 1.20
CA GLN A 698 -40.17 1.38 1.56
C GLN A 698 -38.73 1.22 2.03
N ARG A 699 -38.50 0.31 2.99
CA ARG A 699 -37.16 0.01 3.50
C ARG A 699 -37.05 -1.41 4.03
N ARG A 700 -35.82 -1.90 4.02
CA ARG A 700 -35.37 -3.09 4.73
C ARG A 700 -34.16 -2.69 5.58
N THR A 701 -34.31 -2.76 6.90
CA THR A 701 -33.35 -2.18 7.86
C THR A 701 -32.12 -3.04 8.09
N THR A 702 -32.17 -4.33 7.76
CA THR A 702 -31.06 -5.29 7.88
C THR A 702 -31.07 -6.29 6.72
N THR A 703 -29.89 -6.75 6.30
CA THR A 703 -29.73 -7.77 5.26
C THR A 703 -30.47 -9.06 5.64
N GLY A 704 -31.26 -9.60 4.72
CA GLY A 704 -32.11 -10.77 4.94
C GLY A 704 -33.37 -10.50 5.77
N GLY A 705 -33.55 -9.30 6.33
CA GLY A 705 -34.75 -8.90 7.07
C GLY A 705 -35.96 -8.69 6.17
N SER A 706 -37.14 -8.53 6.79
CA SER A 706 -38.39 -8.23 6.07
C SER A 706 -38.49 -6.74 5.71
N SER A 707 -39.07 -6.44 4.55
CA SER A 707 -39.36 -5.06 4.11
C SER A 707 -40.59 -4.48 4.82
N SER A 708 -40.62 -3.16 5.00
CA SER A 708 -41.77 -2.39 5.49
C SER A 708 -41.96 -1.10 4.67
N ASN A 709 -43.15 -0.48 4.69
CA ASN A 709 -43.39 0.79 3.99
C ASN A 709 -44.25 1.79 4.78
N THR A 710 -44.12 3.06 4.40
CA THR A 710 -45.02 4.16 4.77
C THR A 710 -45.69 4.65 3.49
N ASN A 711 -47.02 4.63 3.44
CA ASN A 711 -47.80 4.89 2.22
C ASN A 711 -48.48 6.26 2.24
N ASN A 712 -48.59 6.90 1.07
CA ASN A 712 -49.32 8.15 0.87
C ASN A 712 -50.62 7.99 0.05
N GLY A 713 -50.89 6.79 -0.51
CA GLY A 713 -52.19 6.35 -1.02
C GLY A 713 -52.84 7.09 -2.21
N THR A 714 -52.33 8.24 -2.65
CA THR A 714 -53.03 9.10 -3.65
C THR A 714 -52.15 9.64 -4.78
N THR A 715 -50.86 9.27 -4.84
CA THR A 715 -49.90 9.84 -5.80
C THR A 715 -49.66 8.92 -7.00
N THR A 716 -49.87 9.42 -8.23
CA THR A 716 -49.61 8.68 -9.47
C THR A 716 -48.59 9.41 -10.36
N ALA A 717 -47.87 8.68 -11.21
CA ALA A 717 -47.00 9.28 -12.22
C ALA A 717 -47.81 10.13 -13.24
N PRO A 718 -47.26 11.24 -13.77
CA PRO A 718 -45.90 11.74 -13.55
C PRO A 718 -45.75 12.46 -12.20
N TYR A 719 -44.73 12.11 -11.41
CA TYR A 719 -44.46 12.75 -10.12
C TYR A 719 -42.97 12.69 -9.75
N TRP A 720 -42.50 13.63 -8.94
CA TRP A 720 -41.11 13.63 -8.46
C TRP A 720 -40.96 12.79 -7.20
N VAL A 721 -39.88 12.05 -7.14
CA VAL A 721 -39.43 11.28 -5.97
C VAL A 721 -38.01 11.68 -5.59
N ARG A 722 -37.73 11.73 -4.29
CA ARG A 722 -36.41 12.00 -3.73
C ARG A 722 -36.13 11.07 -2.56
N LEU A 723 -34.90 10.59 -2.48
CA LEU A 723 -34.40 9.84 -1.34
C LEU A 723 -33.08 10.46 -0.87
N VAL A 724 -33.03 10.83 0.40
CA VAL A 724 -31.86 11.44 1.06
C VAL A 724 -31.33 10.48 2.12
N ARG A 725 -30.04 10.13 2.04
CA ARG A 725 -29.26 9.47 3.08
C ARG A 725 -28.43 10.52 3.82
N SER A 726 -28.57 10.58 5.14
CA SER A 726 -27.68 11.31 6.05
C SER A 726 -27.28 10.42 7.24
N GLY A 727 -26.01 10.05 7.28
CA GLY A 727 -25.49 8.96 8.11
C GLY A 727 -26.23 7.65 7.84
N THR A 728 -26.92 7.17 8.87
CA THR A 728 -27.80 5.98 8.83
C THR A 728 -29.27 6.33 8.65
N THR A 729 -29.63 7.61 8.50
CA THR A 729 -31.02 8.06 8.36
C THR A 729 -31.37 8.27 6.89
N PHE A 730 -32.48 7.67 6.46
CA PHE A 730 -32.98 7.74 5.09
C PHE A 730 -34.34 8.40 5.07
N THR A 731 -34.49 9.44 4.25
CA THR A 731 -35.73 10.23 4.15
C THR A 731 -36.25 10.22 2.72
N GLY A 732 -37.44 9.64 2.53
CA GLY A 732 -38.16 9.60 1.26
C GLY A 732 -39.17 10.74 1.16
N SER A 733 -39.14 11.48 0.04
CA SER A 733 -40.03 12.63 -0.22
C SER A 733 -40.56 12.60 -1.65
N ILE A 734 -41.67 13.30 -1.87
CA ILE A 734 -42.30 13.45 -3.19
C ILE A 734 -42.59 14.93 -3.48
N SER A 735 -42.75 15.29 -4.75
CA SER A 735 -43.11 16.65 -5.17
C SER A 735 -43.90 16.68 -6.48
N SER A 736 -44.87 17.59 -6.60
CA SER A 736 -45.59 17.84 -7.86
C SER A 736 -44.81 18.72 -8.84
N ASP A 737 -43.91 19.55 -8.34
CA ASP A 737 -43.20 20.57 -9.14
C ASP A 737 -41.66 20.42 -9.13
N GLY A 738 -41.10 19.57 -8.27
CA GLY A 738 -39.65 19.35 -8.11
C GLY A 738 -38.96 20.36 -7.19
N SER A 739 -39.70 21.33 -6.66
CA SER A 739 -39.20 22.42 -5.81
C SER A 739 -39.73 22.35 -4.38
N ILE A 740 -41.02 22.07 -4.18
CA ILE A 740 -41.65 21.92 -2.87
C ILE A 740 -41.79 20.43 -2.57
N TRP A 741 -41.09 19.97 -1.52
CA TRP A 741 -40.99 18.54 -1.18
C TRP A 741 -41.84 18.19 0.04
N THR A 742 -42.70 17.19 -0.11
CA THR A 742 -43.48 16.59 0.98
C THR A 742 -42.81 15.29 1.40
N GLN A 743 -42.38 15.20 2.65
CA GLN A 743 -41.80 13.98 3.21
C GLN A 743 -42.88 12.90 3.38
N ILE A 744 -42.59 11.69 2.90
CA ILE A 744 -43.46 10.51 3.07
C ILE A 744 -43.02 9.70 4.29
N GLY A 745 -41.71 9.58 4.51
CA GLY A 745 -41.19 8.84 5.65
C GLY A 745 -39.69 9.09 5.87
N SER A 746 -39.25 8.84 7.08
CA SER A 746 -37.83 8.80 7.46
C SER A 746 -37.61 7.62 8.39
N ASP A 747 -36.51 6.90 8.22
CA ASP A 747 -36.18 5.74 9.05
C ASP A 747 -34.67 5.54 9.14
N THR A 748 -34.22 4.83 10.17
CA THR A 748 -32.82 4.44 10.32
C THR A 748 -32.59 3.10 9.63
N VAL A 749 -31.74 3.10 8.61
CA VAL A 749 -31.28 1.89 7.92
C VAL A 749 -29.77 1.85 8.04
N THR A 750 -29.26 0.86 8.78
CA THR A 750 -27.81 0.73 8.95
C THR A 750 -27.22 0.11 7.69
N MET A 751 -26.36 0.87 7.00
CA MET A 751 -25.57 0.40 5.86
C MET A 751 -24.13 0.86 6.02
N GLY A 752 -23.18 0.13 5.44
CA GLY A 752 -21.81 0.60 5.22
C GLY A 752 -21.75 1.93 4.46
N SER A 753 -20.62 2.64 4.52
CA SER A 753 -20.44 3.90 3.79
C SER A 753 -20.63 3.71 2.28
N SER A 754 -20.13 2.62 1.72
CA SER A 754 -20.41 2.21 0.34
C SER A 754 -21.82 1.63 0.19
N ALA A 755 -22.59 2.18 -0.74
CA ALA A 755 -23.91 1.71 -1.16
C ALA A 755 -24.07 1.94 -2.68
N TYR A 756 -25.22 1.56 -3.24
CA TYR A 756 -25.60 1.82 -4.62
C TYR A 756 -26.85 2.67 -4.65
N VAL A 757 -26.86 3.72 -5.46
CA VAL A 757 -27.99 4.64 -5.62
C VAL A 757 -28.50 4.60 -7.06
N GLY A 758 -29.82 4.54 -7.25
CA GLY A 758 -30.37 4.44 -8.60
C GLY A 758 -31.86 4.27 -8.76
N LEU A 759 -32.27 3.91 -9.98
CA LEU A 759 -33.65 3.70 -10.41
C LEU A 759 -34.00 2.21 -10.32
N ALA A 760 -35.09 1.88 -9.63
CA ALA A 760 -35.55 0.52 -9.44
C ALA A 760 -36.94 0.31 -10.06
N VAL A 761 -37.14 -0.77 -10.82
CA VAL A 761 -38.40 -1.11 -11.48
C VAL A 761 -38.73 -2.61 -11.34
N THR A 762 -39.92 -2.94 -10.83
CA THR A 762 -40.44 -4.32 -10.78
C THR A 762 -41.85 -4.40 -11.37
N ALA A 763 -42.16 -5.54 -12.00
CA ALA A 763 -43.49 -5.85 -12.50
C ALA A 763 -44.46 -6.34 -11.43
N HIS A 764 -43.95 -6.74 -10.25
CA HIS A 764 -44.72 -7.46 -9.24
C HIS A 764 -45.42 -8.72 -9.81
N ASN A 765 -44.80 -9.30 -10.84
CA ASN A 765 -45.24 -10.46 -11.58
C ASN A 765 -44.06 -10.95 -12.42
N SER A 766 -43.42 -12.04 -12.00
CA SER A 766 -42.25 -12.59 -12.69
C SER A 766 -42.52 -13.01 -14.14
N SER A 767 -43.78 -13.17 -14.54
CA SER A 767 -44.14 -13.52 -15.92
C SER A 767 -44.39 -12.30 -16.81
N LEU A 768 -44.23 -11.07 -16.32
CA LEU A 768 -44.43 -9.82 -17.08
C LEU A 768 -43.22 -8.89 -16.95
N LEU A 769 -43.17 -7.88 -17.83
CA LEU A 769 -42.23 -6.76 -17.76
C LEU A 769 -43.02 -5.46 -17.54
N ASN A 770 -42.64 -4.68 -16.54
CA ASN A 770 -43.10 -3.31 -16.33
C ASN A 770 -42.10 -2.36 -16.98
N SER A 771 -42.52 -1.62 -18.00
CA SER A 771 -41.78 -0.53 -18.63
C SER A 771 -42.12 0.81 -17.98
N SER A 772 -41.15 1.38 -17.27
CA SER A 772 -41.29 2.66 -16.58
C SER A 772 -40.26 3.67 -17.08
N THR A 773 -40.62 4.96 -17.05
CA THR A 773 -39.78 6.04 -17.58
C THR A 773 -39.47 7.11 -16.53
N PHE A 774 -38.27 7.68 -16.63
CA PHE A 774 -37.75 8.69 -15.70
C PHE A 774 -37.09 9.84 -16.45
N THR A 775 -37.33 11.08 -16.01
CA THR A 775 -36.59 12.27 -16.46
C THR A 775 -35.98 12.99 -15.27
N ASN A 776 -35.08 13.94 -15.54
CA ASN A 776 -34.46 14.79 -14.53
C ASN A 776 -33.85 13.99 -13.36
N VAL A 777 -33.21 12.88 -13.69
CA VAL A 777 -32.52 12.04 -12.72
C VAL A 777 -31.22 12.74 -12.32
N SER A 778 -31.09 13.06 -11.04
CA SER A 778 -29.91 13.67 -10.46
C SER A 778 -29.50 12.95 -9.19
N VAL A 779 -28.22 12.63 -9.07
CA VAL A 779 -27.60 12.15 -7.84
C VAL A 779 -26.62 13.22 -7.38
N SER A 780 -26.72 13.63 -6.12
CA SER A 780 -25.74 14.45 -5.44
C SER A 780 -25.25 13.69 -4.23
N SER A 781 -23.94 13.52 -4.08
CA SER A 781 -23.38 13.08 -2.79
C SER A 781 -23.75 14.12 -1.73
N GLY A 782 -24.39 13.67 -0.66
CA GLY A 782 -24.59 14.46 0.54
C GLY A 782 -23.23 14.66 1.19
N GLY A 783 -22.91 15.87 1.59
CA GLY A 783 -21.60 16.20 2.11
C GLY A 783 -21.28 15.47 3.43
N SER A 784 -20.57 14.35 3.31
CA SER A 784 -19.41 14.01 4.15
C SER A 784 -18.20 13.97 3.22
N GLY A 785 -17.73 15.15 2.83
CA GLY A 785 -16.71 15.33 1.80
C GLY A 785 -15.30 15.01 2.26
N GLY A 786 -14.99 13.75 2.59
CA GLY A 786 -13.63 13.22 2.52
C GLY A 786 -13.23 12.98 1.06
N GLY A 787 -13.27 14.01 0.23
CA GLY A 787 -12.82 13.91 -1.15
C GLY A 787 -11.29 13.93 -1.18
N SER A 788 -10.67 12.93 -1.82
CA SER A 788 -9.31 13.10 -2.35
C SER A 788 -9.36 14.35 -3.24
N GLY A 789 -8.83 15.44 -2.72
CA GLY A 789 -8.75 16.71 -3.44
C GLY A 789 -7.33 16.94 -3.88
N THR A 790 -7.16 17.66 -4.96
CA THR A 790 -5.85 18.02 -5.48
C THR A 790 -5.34 19.25 -4.73
N LEU A 791 -4.11 19.19 -4.25
CA LEU A 791 -3.38 20.35 -3.76
C LEU A 791 -2.93 21.17 -4.97
N LEU A 792 -3.40 22.41 -5.08
CA LEU A 792 -3.16 23.31 -6.21
C LEU A 792 -1.98 24.26 -5.97
N ALA A 793 -1.78 24.67 -4.72
CA ALA A 793 -0.61 25.39 -4.29
C ALA A 793 -0.25 25.03 -2.85
N SER A 794 1.05 25.02 -2.54
CA SER A 794 1.54 24.81 -1.18
C SER A 794 2.85 25.53 -0.94
N ASP A 795 3.06 26.00 0.29
CA ASP A 795 4.37 26.45 0.75
C ASP A 795 4.63 25.93 2.16
N PRO A 796 5.47 24.88 2.29
CA PRO A 796 5.86 24.32 3.58
C PRO A 796 7.08 25.05 4.17
N PHE A 797 7.59 26.12 3.54
CA PHE A 797 8.81 26.83 3.97
C PHE A 797 10.07 25.96 4.10
N SER A 798 10.18 24.89 3.29
CA SER A 798 11.29 23.92 3.30
C SER A 798 12.68 24.47 2.90
N GLY A 799 12.81 25.78 2.73
CA GLY A 799 14.04 26.48 2.35
C GLY A 799 14.95 26.75 3.54
N SER A 800 16.11 27.38 3.31
CA SER A 800 17.02 27.77 4.40
C SER A 800 16.47 28.94 5.22
N THR A 801 16.76 28.95 6.53
CA THR A 801 16.46 30.10 7.40
C THR A 801 17.16 31.36 6.89
N GLY A 802 16.49 32.51 6.98
CA GLY A 802 17.01 33.77 6.45
C GLY A 802 15.88 34.67 5.95
N ALA A 803 16.18 35.70 5.16
CA ALA A 803 15.15 36.58 4.61
C ALA A 803 14.11 35.79 3.79
N LEU A 804 12.84 36.16 3.93
CA LEU A 804 11.75 35.59 3.14
C LEU A 804 11.83 36.08 1.68
N GLN A 805 12.34 37.29 1.46
CA GLN A 805 12.61 37.84 0.13
C GLN A 805 13.43 36.85 -0.72
N GLY A 806 12.89 36.47 -1.88
CA GLY A 806 13.55 35.56 -2.81
C GLY A 806 13.40 34.07 -2.50
N GLN A 807 12.74 33.69 -1.40
CA GLN A 807 12.43 32.28 -1.13
C GLN A 807 11.44 31.74 -2.17
N ASN A 808 11.73 30.57 -2.72
CA ASN A 808 10.96 29.97 -3.80
C ASN A 808 10.70 28.47 -3.55
N THR A 809 10.14 28.15 -2.39
CA THR A 809 9.78 26.79 -1.97
C THR A 809 8.35 26.44 -2.37
N GLY A 810 8.00 25.15 -2.30
CA GLY A 810 6.63 24.69 -2.54
C GLY A 810 6.21 24.66 -4.02
N THR A 811 4.91 24.46 -4.26
CA THR A 811 4.32 24.22 -5.58
C THR A 811 3.15 25.17 -5.86
N GLY A 812 2.81 25.39 -7.14
CA GLY A 812 1.67 26.21 -7.54
C GLY A 812 1.91 27.72 -7.59
N TRP A 813 3.16 28.15 -7.49
CA TRP A 813 3.58 29.55 -7.52
C TRP A 813 4.16 29.94 -8.89
N SER A 814 4.01 31.21 -9.29
CA SER A 814 4.60 31.76 -10.52
C SER A 814 5.93 32.47 -10.29
N GLY A 815 6.35 32.64 -9.03
CA GLY A 815 7.58 33.33 -8.65
C GLY A 815 7.90 33.18 -7.17
N ALA A 816 9.06 33.74 -6.76
CA ALA A 816 9.51 33.77 -5.38
C ALA A 816 8.72 34.76 -4.52
N TRP A 817 8.86 34.66 -3.20
CA TRP A 817 8.39 35.67 -2.26
C TRP A 817 9.03 37.04 -2.52
N THR A 818 8.20 38.07 -2.48
CA THR A 818 8.60 39.47 -2.61
C THR A 818 8.12 40.26 -1.39
N GLU A 819 9.02 40.99 -0.76
CA GLU A 819 8.79 41.92 0.33
C GLU A 819 8.60 43.32 -0.29
N GLN A 820 7.67 44.09 0.26
CA GLN A 820 7.21 45.38 -0.27
C GLN A 820 8.35 46.37 -0.53
N SER A 821 9.36 46.40 0.33
CA SER A 821 10.55 47.27 0.19
C SER A 821 11.77 46.54 -0.40
N GLY A 822 11.61 45.27 -0.80
CA GLY A 822 12.70 44.42 -1.27
C GLY A 822 13.71 44.07 -0.17
N LYS A 823 13.29 44.09 1.09
CA LYS A 823 14.15 43.92 2.26
C LYS A 823 14.70 42.49 2.35
N THR A 824 16.02 42.39 2.38
CA THR A 824 16.76 41.12 2.49
C THR A 824 17.47 40.96 3.84
N THR A 825 17.28 41.89 4.77
CA THR A 825 17.96 41.92 6.07
C THR A 825 17.05 41.48 7.23
N VAL A 826 17.60 40.68 8.14
CA VAL A 826 16.96 40.21 9.38
C VAL A 826 17.27 41.21 10.52
N PRO A 827 16.35 41.54 11.44
CA PRO A 827 15.02 40.99 11.66
C PRO A 827 13.96 41.73 10.81
N GLY A 828 13.38 41.03 9.84
CA GLY A 828 12.29 41.50 8.98
C GLY A 828 11.40 40.32 8.62
N TYR A 829 10.78 40.29 7.44
CA TYR A 829 10.13 39.06 6.99
C TYR A 829 11.18 37.98 6.74
N ASN A 830 11.11 36.87 7.47
CA ASN A 830 12.14 35.83 7.44
C ASN A 830 11.54 34.42 7.57
N VAL A 831 12.29 33.43 7.09
CA VAL A 831 12.09 32.01 7.39
C VAL A 831 12.88 31.69 8.67
N SER A 832 12.22 31.10 9.65
CA SER A 832 12.76 30.71 10.96
C SER A 832 12.54 29.23 11.23
N SER A 833 13.33 28.65 12.13
CA SER A 833 13.20 27.27 12.60
C SER A 833 13.16 27.14 14.13
N GLY A 834 13.23 28.27 14.85
CA GLY A 834 13.44 28.27 16.31
C GLY A 834 12.23 27.86 17.16
N SER A 835 11.01 28.05 16.66
CA SER A 835 9.77 27.67 17.35
C SER A 835 8.70 27.30 16.32
N ALA A 836 8.92 26.16 15.66
CA ALA A 836 8.05 25.63 14.61
C ALA A 836 6.56 25.69 15.00
N LEU A 837 5.72 26.03 14.04
CA LEU A 837 4.28 25.96 14.21
C LEU A 837 3.88 24.48 14.09
N SER A 838 2.99 24.03 14.95
CA SER A 838 2.50 22.66 14.92
C SER A 838 1.02 22.61 15.28
N PHE A 839 0.34 21.62 14.74
CA PHE A 839 -1.03 21.29 15.08
C PHE A 839 -1.15 19.76 15.06
N SER A 840 -1.77 19.18 16.09
CA SER A 840 -1.83 17.72 16.26
C SER A 840 -2.38 17.07 14.98
N THR A 841 -1.70 16.03 14.49
CA THR A 841 -1.99 15.25 13.25
C THR A 841 -1.54 15.87 11.91
N LEU A 842 -1.11 17.13 11.87
CA LEU A 842 -0.60 17.79 10.65
C LEU A 842 0.93 17.71 10.57
N LYS A 843 1.48 17.20 9.45
CA LYS A 843 2.93 17.24 9.19
C LYS A 843 3.37 18.67 8.88
N THR A 844 4.52 19.06 9.42
CA THR A 844 5.16 20.36 9.18
C THR A 844 6.62 20.16 8.79
N SER A 845 7.17 21.00 7.91
CA SER A 845 8.61 20.94 7.55
C SER A 845 9.55 21.34 8.71
N GLY A 846 9.01 22.06 9.71
CA GLY A 846 9.74 22.59 10.87
C GLY A 846 10.22 24.03 10.69
N ASN A 847 10.22 24.55 9.46
CA ASN A 847 10.49 25.95 9.16
C ASN A 847 9.19 26.72 8.96
N TYR A 848 9.18 28.01 9.27
CA TYR A 848 7.99 28.86 9.17
C TYR A 848 8.35 30.30 8.85
N ALA A 849 7.42 31.04 8.26
CA ALA A 849 7.60 32.47 8.03
C ALA A 849 7.25 33.26 9.30
N THR A 850 8.16 34.12 9.72
CA THR A 850 7.89 35.18 10.71
C THR A 850 7.73 36.49 9.98
N GLY A 851 6.81 37.31 10.49
CA GLY A 851 6.46 38.58 9.90
C GLY A 851 6.42 39.70 10.90
N GLY A 852 6.42 40.89 10.33
CA GLY A 852 6.24 42.14 11.03
C GLY A 852 7.46 43.03 10.92
N LEU A 853 7.26 44.22 10.34
CA LEU A 853 8.20 45.32 10.29
C LEU A 853 7.61 46.55 9.57
N SER A 854 7.57 47.71 10.21
CA SER A 854 7.37 49.03 9.57
C SER A 854 6.18 49.13 8.59
N TYR A 855 5.03 48.51 8.88
CA TYR A 855 3.85 48.45 8.00
C TYR A 855 4.05 47.74 6.66
N GLU A 856 5.17 47.02 6.50
CA GLU A 856 5.50 46.28 5.29
C GLU A 856 4.74 44.95 5.21
N SER A 857 4.63 44.40 4.00
CA SER A 857 4.03 43.09 3.73
C SER A 857 4.95 42.25 2.85
N ALA A 858 4.80 40.92 2.94
CA ALA A 858 5.41 39.98 2.00
C ALA A 858 4.32 39.35 1.13
N GLY A 859 4.56 39.18 -0.16
CA GLY A 859 3.59 38.61 -1.09
C GLY A 859 4.21 37.74 -2.17
N ARG A 860 3.38 36.88 -2.77
CA ARG A 860 3.78 35.89 -3.77
C ARG A 860 2.64 35.60 -4.75
N SER A 861 2.98 35.42 -6.02
CA SER A 861 2.00 35.19 -7.10
C SER A 861 1.78 33.71 -7.38
N LEU A 862 0.53 33.32 -7.61
CA LEU A 862 0.09 31.97 -7.96
C LEU A 862 0.26 31.72 -9.46
N ASN A 863 0.49 30.47 -9.85
CA ASN A 863 0.57 30.08 -11.26
C ASN A 863 -0.83 30.01 -11.90
N VAL A 864 -1.28 31.15 -12.43
CA VAL A 864 -2.56 31.30 -13.14
C VAL A 864 -2.43 31.11 -14.67
N SER A 865 -1.41 30.38 -15.13
CA SER A 865 -1.32 30.04 -16.56
C SER A 865 -2.45 29.11 -17.00
N ALA A 866 -2.80 29.13 -18.29
CA ALA A 866 -3.89 28.33 -18.85
C ALA A 866 -3.68 26.80 -18.72
N THR A 867 -2.43 26.36 -18.54
CA THR A 867 -2.04 24.98 -18.27
C THR A 867 -1.59 24.76 -16.82
N GLY A 868 -1.70 25.79 -15.98
CA GLY A 868 -1.30 25.76 -14.58
C GLY A 868 -2.31 25.02 -13.69
N PRO A 869 -1.95 24.83 -12.40
CA PRO A 869 -2.77 24.06 -11.46
C PRO A 869 -4.16 24.67 -11.24
N PHE A 870 -4.30 25.98 -11.44
CA PHE A 870 -5.57 26.68 -11.29
C PHE A 870 -6.40 26.78 -12.59
N SER A 871 -5.97 26.17 -13.69
CA SER A 871 -6.58 26.32 -15.03
C SER A 871 -8.11 26.18 -15.07
N THR A 872 -8.69 25.26 -14.30
CA THR A 872 -10.15 25.04 -14.22
C THR A 872 -10.89 26.03 -13.32
N TYR A 873 -10.15 26.82 -12.55
CA TYR A 873 -10.66 27.85 -11.62
C TYR A 873 -10.50 29.26 -12.19
N LEU A 874 -9.98 29.41 -13.41
CA LEU A 874 -9.72 30.71 -14.00
C LEU A 874 -10.97 31.32 -14.66
N THR A 875 -11.21 32.58 -14.36
CA THR A 875 -12.10 33.48 -15.11
C THR A 875 -11.33 34.75 -15.45
N ASN A 876 -11.25 35.09 -16.74
CA ASN A 876 -10.44 36.23 -17.23
C ASN A 876 -8.98 36.24 -16.73
N GLY A 877 -8.37 35.06 -16.61
CA GLY A 877 -6.97 34.92 -16.15
C GLY A 877 -6.76 35.05 -14.63
N LEU A 878 -7.84 35.16 -13.84
CA LEU A 878 -7.79 35.19 -12.38
C LEU A 878 -8.56 34.00 -11.79
N ILE A 879 -8.16 33.56 -10.60
CA ILE A 879 -8.84 32.50 -9.85
C ILE A 879 -10.17 33.06 -9.34
N GLY A 880 -11.27 32.42 -9.69
CA GLY A 880 -12.62 32.79 -9.24
C GLY A 880 -13.75 32.36 -10.17
N GLN A 881 -13.55 31.27 -10.92
CA GLN A 881 -14.56 30.74 -11.84
C GLN A 881 -15.87 30.43 -11.12
N SER A 882 -16.97 31.04 -11.59
CA SER A 882 -18.30 30.81 -11.02
C SER A 882 -18.70 29.34 -11.11
N GLY A 883 -19.29 28.81 -10.04
CA GLY A 883 -19.67 27.40 -9.88
C GLY A 883 -18.55 26.52 -9.30
N SER A 884 -17.40 27.09 -8.94
CA SER A 884 -16.28 26.35 -8.34
C SER A 884 -16.14 26.61 -6.84
N THR A 885 -15.41 25.72 -6.15
CA THR A 885 -15.09 25.84 -4.72
C THR A 885 -13.61 25.57 -4.52
N LEU A 886 -12.95 26.39 -3.70
CA LEU A 886 -11.58 26.16 -3.25
C LEU A 886 -11.50 26.10 -1.73
N TRP A 887 -10.53 25.34 -1.25
CA TRP A 887 -10.16 25.27 0.15
C TRP A 887 -8.77 25.87 0.33
N VAL A 888 -8.56 26.58 1.43
CA VAL A 888 -7.29 27.22 1.78
C VAL A 888 -6.99 26.91 3.24
N SER A 889 -5.74 26.61 3.60
CA SER A 889 -5.35 26.48 5.00
C SER A 889 -4.02 27.13 5.30
N ALA A 890 -3.80 27.50 6.55
CA ALA A 890 -2.47 27.80 7.09
C ALA A 890 -2.42 27.52 8.60
N LEU A 891 -1.24 27.19 9.11
CA LEU A 891 -0.91 27.36 10.51
C LEU A 891 -0.57 28.83 10.76
N ILE A 892 -1.12 29.43 11.80
CA ILE A 892 -0.92 30.84 12.13
C ILE A 892 -0.73 31.00 13.63
N ARG A 893 0.18 31.88 14.06
CA ARG A 893 0.43 32.18 15.47
C ARG A 893 0.61 33.67 15.65
N LYS A 894 -0.11 34.26 16.61
CA LYS A 894 0.16 35.62 17.08
C LYS A 894 1.24 35.54 18.16
N ASP A 895 2.39 36.16 17.94
CA ASP A 895 3.54 36.03 18.85
C ASP A 895 3.59 37.14 19.90
N ALA A 896 3.04 38.32 19.59
CA ALA A 896 2.93 39.44 20.53
C ALA A 896 1.50 39.73 20.99
N SER A 897 1.37 40.16 22.24
CA SER A 897 0.09 40.55 22.85
C SER A 897 -0.25 42.01 22.56
N ASP A 898 -0.48 42.33 21.29
CA ASP A 898 -0.92 43.65 20.81
C ASP A 898 -2.09 43.52 19.81
N ASP A 899 -2.55 44.66 19.30
CA ASP A 899 -3.64 44.72 18.32
C ASP A 899 -3.14 44.88 16.87
N GLN A 900 -1.88 44.52 16.60
CA GLN A 900 -1.37 44.51 15.22
C GLN A 900 -1.98 43.34 14.44
N GLU A 901 -2.36 43.61 13.18
CA GLU A 901 -2.95 42.62 12.28
C GLU A 901 -1.93 41.50 11.98
N ASN A 902 -2.45 40.27 11.92
CA ASN A 902 -1.74 39.07 11.47
C ASN A 902 -2.67 38.36 10.49
N SER A 903 -2.47 38.60 9.20
CA SER A 903 -3.42 38.14 8.19
C SER A 903 -2.76 37.66 6.91
N LEU A 904 -3.44 36.70 6.29
CA LEU A 904 -3.16 36.21 4.95
C LEU A 904 -4.30 36.67 4.04
N THR A 905 -3.97 37.39 2.97
CA THR A 905 -4.96 37.98 2.05
C THR A 905 -4.71 37.50 0.63
N LEU A 906 -5.74 36.94 0.01
CA LEU A 906 -5.81 36.61 -1.42
C LEU A 906 -6.43 37.77 -2.18
N HIS A 907 -5.76 38.23 -3.25
CA HIS A 907 -6.19 39.38 -4.02
C HIS A 907 -5.73 39.30 -5.49
N ASN A 908 -6.28 40.18 -6.33
CA ASN A 908 -6.13 40.15 -7.79
C ASN A 908 -4.91 40.89 -8.36
N SER A 909 -4.01 41.41 -7.52
CA SER A 909 -2.81 42.12 -8.01
C SER A 909 -1.67 41.12 -8.25
N GLY A 910 -0.88 41.29 -9.32
CA GLY A 910 0.22 40.39 -9.69
C GLY A 910 1.57 40.63 -8.98
N ILE A 911 1.56 41.45 -7.92
CA ILE A 911 2.62 41.85 -6.97
C ILE A 911 4.06 42.06 -7.53
N SER A 912 4.46 43.33 -7.61
CA SER A 912 5.60 43.87 -6.84
C SER A 912 5.08 45.13 -6.15
N TRP A 913 4.96 45.02 -4.82
CA TRP A 913 4.46 46.04 -3.86
C TRP A 913 3.07 46.69 -4.08
N CYS A 914 2.25 46.13 -4.97
CA CYS A 914 0.78 46.16 -5.00
C CYS A 914 0.02 47.50 -5.18
N THR A 915 0.00 48.05 -6.41
CA THR A 915 -0.92 49.15 -6.77
C THR A 915 -2.34 48.63 -7.07
N GLY A 916 -3.28 48.84 -6.15
CA GLY A 916 -4.70 48.49 -6.28
C GLY A 916 -5.24 47.43 -5.30
N CYS A 917 -4.47 47.01 -4.29
CA CYS A 917 -4.98 46.25 -3.14
C CYS A 917 -6.04 47.11 -2.40
N ALA A 918 -7.36 46.94 -2.44
CA ALA A 918 -8.25 45.96 -3.04
C ALA A 918 -9.64 46.61 -3.26
N SER A 919 -10.35 46.30 -4.36
CA SER A 919 -11.83 46.33 -4.37
C SER A 919 -12.44 44.94 -4.17
N SER A 920 -11.65 43.89 -4.44
CA SER A 920 -12.06 42.49 -4.39
C SER A 920 -10.93 41.64 -3.78
N SER A 921 -11.07 41.29 -2.50
CA SER A 921 -10.13 40.42 -1.78
C SER A 921 -10.85 39.57 -0.74
N ILE A 922 -10.17 38.49 -0.34
CA ILE A 922 -10.57 37.64 0.77
C ILE A 922 -9.34 37.38 1.65
N GLY A 923 -9.46 37.64 2.94
CA GLY A 923 -8.40 37.38 3.90
C GLY A 923 -8.88 36.57 5.08
N PHE A 924 -7.97 35.90 5.77
CA PHE A 924 -8.22 35.18 7.01
C PHE A 924 -7.07 35.38 8.00
N GLY A 925 -7.39 35.45 9.28
CA GLY A 925 -6.41 35.77 10.34
C GLY A 925 -7.02 36.64 11.43
N TYR A 926 -6.17 37.44 12.09
CA TYR A 926 -6.54 38.42 13.10
C TYR A 926 -6.42 39.83 12.52
N PHE A 927 -7.54 40.57 12.41
CA PHE A 927 -7.61 41.88 11.72
C PHE A 927 -7.51 43.08 12.67
N GLY A 928 -6.65 42.97 13.68
CA GLY A 928 -6.45 44.01 14.69
C GLY A 928 -7.74 44.37 15.42
N SER A 929 -7.98 45.66 15.67
CA SER A 929 -9.16 46.14 16.41
C SER A 929 -10.51 45.72 15.83
N ALA A 930 -10.61 45.45 14.53
CA ALA A 930 -11.83 44.93 13.90
C ALA A 930 -12.16 43.49 14.33
N SER A 931 -11.15 42.77 14.81
CA SER A 931 -11.27 41.43 15.39
C SER A 931 -11.48 41.41 16.90
N ASN A 932 -11.60 42.59 17.53
CA ASN A 932 -11.79 42.71 18.97
C ASN A 932 -13.27 42.82 19.32
N SER A 933 -13.73 42.00 20.26
CA SER A 933 -15.09 42.05 20.78
C SER A 933 -15.07 41.74 22.27
N GLY A 934 -15.73 42.57 23.08
CA GLY A 934 -15.78 42.39 24.55
C GLY A 934 -14.41 42.41 25.23
N GLY A 935 -13.40 43.07 24.64
CA GLY A 935 -12.02 43.09 25.14
C GLY A 935 -11.19 41.84 24.82
N LEU A 936 -11.74 40.90 24.05
CA LEU A 936 -11.08 39.68 23.59
C LEU A 936 -10.81 39.76 22.09
N ARG A 937 -9.79 39.02 21.64
CA ARG A 937 -9.33 38.95 20.24
C ARG A 937 -9.85 37.69 19.59
N TYR A 938 -10.41 37.76 18.38
CA TYR A 938 -10.95 36.59 17.68
C TYR A 938 -10.29 36.39 16.32
N TRP A 939 -10.12 35.14 15.91
CA TRP A 939 -9.80 34.83 14.51
C TRP A 939 -10.99 35.21 13.62
N GLY A 940 -10.78 35.54 12.35
CA GLY A 940 -11.88 35.92 11.47
C GLY A 940 -11.55 35.80 9.99
N VAL A 941 -12.57 36.13 9.18
CA VAL A 941 -12.45 36.27 7.72
C VAL A 941 -12.80 37.71 7.34
N ARG A 942 -12.01 38.31 6.44
CA ARG A 942 -12.26 39.63 5.84
C ARG A 942 -12.69 39.43 4.40
N LEU A 943 -13.91 39.83 4.06
CA LEU A 943 -14.47 39.68 2.72
C LEU A 943 -15.13 40.99 2.30
N GLY A 944 -14.72 41.55 1.15
CA GLY A 944 -15.24 42.84 0.69
C GLY A 944 -14.98 44.00 1.68
N GLY A 945 -13.86 43.95 2.40
CA GLY A 945 -13.47 44.96 3.40
C GLY A 945 -14.16 44.81 4.77
N THR A 946 -15.17 43.94 4.90
CA THR A 946 -15.86 43.69 6.18
C THR A 946 -15.23 42.50 6.90
N VAL A 947 -15.02 42.63 8.21
CA VAL A 947 -14.48 41.57 9.07
C VAL A 947 -15.63 40.81 9.74
N PHE A 948 -15.59 39.49 9.62
CA PHE A 948 -16.53 38.57 10.27
C PHE A 948 -15.74 37.71 11.26
N ASN A 949 -15.96 37.99 12.55
CA ASN A 949 -15.25 37.29 13.62
C ASN A 949 -15.81 35.89 13.82
N SER A 950 -14.89 34.96 14.05
CA SER A 950 -15.22 33.63 14.52
C SER A 950 -15.59 33.64 16.00
N ASN A 951 -16.13 32.53 16.48
CA ASN A 951 -16.32 32.28 17.90
C ASN A 951 -15.06 31.77 18.62
N VAL A 952 -13.89 31.74 17.97
CA VAL A 952 -12.65 31.21 18.55
C VAL A 952 -11.66 32.35 18.85
N GLN A 953 -11.28 32.45 20.13
CA GLN A 953 -10.37 33.47 20.62
C GLN A 953 -8.92 33.23 20.16
N VAL A 954 -8.19 34.29 19.81
CA VAL A 954 -6.75 34.28 19.59
C VAL A 954 -6.03 34.08 20.93
N GLN A 955 -5.16 33.09 20.99
CA GLN A 955 -4.26 32.84 22.12
C GLN A 955 -2.83 33.19 21.71
N VAL A 956 -2.23 34.19 22.36
CA VAL A 956 -0.87 34.64 22.05
C VAL A 956 0.12 33.52 22.37
N GLY A 957 1.06 33.27 21.45
CA GLY A 957 2.04 32.19 21.55
C GLY A 957 1.50 30.79 21.24
N GLN A 958 0.22 30.64 20.88
CA GLN A 958 -0.35 29.36 20.47
C GLN A 958 -0.64 29.32 18.97
N THR A 959 -0.22 28.24 18.32
CA THR A 959 -0.53 27.96 16.92
C THR A 959 -2.01 27.61 16.77
N ALA A 960 -2.66 28.21 15.78
CA ALA A 960 -3.98 27.83 15.30
C ALA A 960 -3.88 27.34 13.85
N ILE A 961 -4.70 26.36 13.48
CA ILE A 961 -4.94 26.04 12.07
C ILE A 961 -6.22 26.78 11.64
N LEU A 962 -6.11 27.55 10.56
CA LEU A 962 -7.24 28.19 9.91
C LEU A 962 -7.49 27.49 8.58
N VAL A 963 -8.74 27.07 8.34
CA VAL A 963 -9.17 26.44 7.09
C VAL A 963 -10.35 27.22 6.53
N LEU A 964 -10.21 27.73 5.32
CA LEU A 964 -11.16 28.59 4.64
C LEU A 964 -11.72 27.87 3.42
N ARG A 965 -13.04 27.71 3.37
CA ARG A 965 -13.77 27.35 2.15
C ARG A 965 -14.20 28.60 1.43
N ILE A 966 -13.97 28.67 0.12
CA ILE A 966 -14.37 29.76 -0.76
C ILE A 966 -15.26 29.17 -1.86
N ASP A 967 -16.51 29.58 -1.90
CA ASP A 967 -17.44 29.20 -2.97
C ASP A 967 -17.63 30.39 -3.91
N PHE A 968 -17.34 30.16 -5.19
CA PHE A 968 -17.47 31.16 -6.24
C PHE A 968 -18.80 30.98 -6.96
N SER A 969 -19.62 32.01 -6.99
CA SER A 969 -20.87 32.07 -7.75
C SER A 969 -21.02 33.48 -8.35
N SER A 970 -22.25 33.93 -8.63
CA SER A 970 -22.50 35.37 -8.86
C SER A 970 -22.06 36.25 -7.69
N ASN A 971 -22.00 35.67 -6.49
CA ASN A 971 -21.45 36.21 -5.26
C ASN A 971 -20.32 35.29 -4.75
N THR A 972 -19.40 35.81 -3.93
CA THR A 972 -18.44 34.97 -3.21
C THR A 972 -18.90 34.75 -1.77
N SER A 973 -18.98 33.49 -1.35
CA SER A 973 -19.17 33.14 0.06
C SER A 973 -17.93 32.46 0.63
N ALA A 974 -17.67 32.71 1.90
CA ALA A 974 -16.53 32.17 2.61
C ALA A 974 -16.97 31.55 3.95
N SER A 975 -16.46 30.35 4.25
CA SER A 975 -16.68 29.68 5.54
C SER A 975 -15.33 29.38 6.18
N LEU A 976 -15.09 29.94 7.37
CA LEU A 976 -13.87 29.76 8.13
C LEU A 976 -14.06 28.73 9.25
N PHE A 977 -13.16 27.76 9.29
CA PHE A 977 -13.02 26.76 10.33
C PHE A 977 -11.72 27.03 11.09
N VAL A 978 -11.81 27.09 12.42
CA VAL A 978 -10.68 27.39 13.30
C VAL A 978 -10.47 26.20 14.23
N ASN A 979 -9.26 25.64 14.22
CA ASN A 979 -8.90 24.46 15.02
C ASN A 979 -9.93 23.31 14.93
N PRO A 980 -10.27 22.84 13.73
CA PRO A 980 -11.24 21.77 13.56
C PRO A 980 -10.74 20.49 14.24
N GLY A 981 -11.66 19.75 14.87
CA GLY A 981 -11.33 18.56 15.68
C GLY A 981 -10.82 17.35 14.88
N SER A 982 -10.95 17.38 13.55
CA SER A 982 -10.43 16.34 12.66
C SER A 982 -9.89 16.95 11.36
N LEU A 983 -8.72 16.46 10.94
CA LEU A 983 -8.09 16.78 9.64
C LEU A 983 -8.23 15.59 8.69
N GLY A 984 -8.01 15.79 7.39
CA GLY A 984 -7.96 14.72 6.37
C GLY A 984 -9.31 14.14 5.95
N ASN A 985 -10.36 14.40 6.73
CA ASN A 985 -11.72 13.93 6.49
C ASN A 985 -12.60 14.99 5.81
N GLY A 986 -13.92 14.85 5.89
CA GLY A 986 -14.84 15.93 5.51
C GLY A 986 -14.70 17.16 6.38
N ALA A 987 -14.92 18.33 5.78
CA ALA A 987 -15.02 19.57 6.52
C ALA A 987 -16.10 19.49 7.61
N PRO A 988 -15.91 20.13 8.78
CA PRO A 988 -16.94 20.19 9.80
C PRO A 988 -18.28 20.71 9.26
N SER A 989 -19.38 20.22 9.80
CA SER A 989 -20.73 20.61 9.36
C SER A 989 -21.07 22.08 9.67
N SER A 990 -20.37 22.69 10.63
CA SER A 990 -20.54 24.09 11.03
C SER A 990 -19.23 24.87 10.97
N ALA A 991 -19.27 26.02 10.28
CA ALA A 991 -18.15 26.96 10.25
C ALA A 991 -18.16 27.85 11.51
N ASN A 992 -16.97 28.28 11.95
CA ASN A 992 -16.81 29.20 13.07
C ASN A 992 -17.12 30.65 12.69
N ALA A 993 -16.94 31.01 11.42
CA ALA A 993 -17.41 32.26 10.82
C ALA A 993 -17.86 32.03 9.37
N GLN A 994 -18.83 32.81 8.91
CA GLN A 994 -19.27 32.83 7.52
C GLN A 994 -19.39 34.27 7.02
N ALA A 995 -19.04 34.48 5.76
CA ALA A 995 -19.14 35.76 5.08
C ALA A 995 -19.71 35.57 3.68
N THR A 996 -20.48 36.54 3.18
CA THR A 996 -20.94 36.55 1.78
C THR A 996 -20.82 37.97 1.25
N SER A 997 -20.16 38.10 0.09
CA SER A 997 -20.00 39.34 -0.64
C SER A 997 -21.05 39.43 -1.75
N ASN A 998 -21.57 40.62 -2.00
CA ASN A 998 -22.42 40.91 -3.17
C ASN A 998 -21.63 41.05 -4.48
N LEU A 999 -20.33 40.75 -4.45
CA LEU A 999 -19.40 40.81 -5.58
C LEU A 999 -18.66 39.47 -5.70
N ALA A 1000 -18.43 39.02 -6.93
CA ALA A 1000 -17.59 37.88 -7.25
C ALA A 1000 -16.11 38.24 -7.08
N VAL A 1001 -15.50 37.72 -6.02
CA VAL A 1001 -14.09 37.93 -5.71
C VAL A 1001 -13.22 37.04 -6.60
N THR A 1002 -12.23 37.65 -7.24
CA THR A 1002 -11.18 36.96 -7.98
C THR A 1002 -9.80 37.28 -7.40
N PHE A 1003 -8.85 36.35 -7.50
CA PHE A 1003 -7.48 36.57 -7.02
C PHE A 1003 -6.42 35.87 -7.89
N GLN A 1004 -5.16 36.27 -7.71
CA GLN A 1004 -4.00 35.60 -8.31
C GLN A 1004 -2.75 35.62 -7.41
N SER A 1005 -2.80 36.28 -6.27
CA SER A 1005 -1.65 36.38 -5.36
C SER A 1005 -2.05 36.33 -3.90
N LEU A 1006 -1.09 35.94 -3.06
CA LEU A 1006 -1.14 35.92 -1.60
C LEU A 1006 -0.29 37.05 -1.04
N THR A 1007 -0.79 37.75 -0.02
CA THR A 1007 -0.03 38.68 0.82
C THR A 1007 -0.14 38.28 2.28
N TYR A 1008 0.99 38.30 2.99
CA TYR A 1008 1.13 38.13 4.43
C TYR A 1008 1.49 39.48 5.07
N TYR A 1009 0.63 39.94 5.99
CA TYR A 1009 0.92 41.06 6.87
C TYR A 1009 1.06 40.55 8.29
N GLY A 1010 2.27 40.68 8.85
CA GLY A 1010 2.62 40.12 10.15
C GLY A 1010 2.67 41.14 11.30
N GLY A 1011 2.34 42.41 11.06
CA GLY A 1011 2.45 43.52 12.02
C GLY A 1011 3.54 44.55 11.69
N ASP A 1012 3.77 45.50 12.59
CA ASP A 1012 4.73 46.60 12.40
C ASP A 1012 6.02 46.44 13.21
N GLY A 1013 5.98 45.63 14.26
CA GLY A 1013 7.17 45.25 15.03
C GLY A 1013 7.84 44.00 14.45
N THR A 1014 9.10 43.74 14.81
CA THR A 1014 9.80 42.52 14.41
C THR A 1014 9.23 41.28 15.11
N ASN A 1015 8.99 40.19 14.36
CA ASN A 1015 8.53 38.89 14.89
C ASN A 1015 7.20 38.96 15.67
N GLN A 1016 6.24 39.75 15.18
CA GLN A 1016 4.94 39.96 15.85
C GLN A 1016 3.96 38.82 15.60
N SER A 1017 4.19 38.06 14.53
CA SER A 1017 3.42 36.88 14.18
C SER A 1017 4.18 35.95 13.22
N SER A 1018 3.61 34.76 13.08
CA SER A 1018 4.17 33.66 12.29
C SER A 1018 3.07 32.93 11.52
N PHE A 1019 3.41 32.37 10.35
CA PHE A 1019 2.58 31.39 9.66
C PHE A 1019 3.41 30.30 8.97
N ASP A 1020 2.77 29.15 8.74
CA ASP A 1020 3.39 27.96 8.15
C ASP A 1020 2.34 27.14 7.38
N GLU A 1021 2.79 26.20 6.55
CA GLU A 1021 1.97 25.22 5.84
C GLU A 1021 0.78 25.84 5.09
N PHE A 1022 1.05 26.88 4.30
CA PHE A 1022 0.03 27.49 3.46
C PHE A 1022 -0.35 26.53 2.34
N ARG A 1023 -1.65 26.25 2.16
CA ARG A 1023 -2.16 25.31 1.14
C ARG A 1023 -3.41 25.86 0.48
N ILE A 1024 -3.56 25.59 -0.83
CA ILE A 1024 -4.81 25.78 -1.58
C ILE A 1024 -5.12 24.46 -2.28
N GLY A 1025 -6.34 23.95 -2.18
CA GLY A 1025 -6.73 22.66 -2.74
C GLY A 1025 -8.20 22.59 -3.12
N THR A 1026 -8.58 21.51 -3.81
CA THR A 1026 -9.96 21.29 -4.29
C THR A 1026 -10.89 20.71 -3.23
N SER A 1027 -10.35 20.25 -2.09
CA SER A 1027 -11.12 19.71 -0.97
C SER A 1027 -10.53 20.12 0.38
N TYR A 1028 -11.32 19.97 1.44
CA TYR A 1028 -10.85 20.17 2.81
C TYR A 1028 -9.70 19.21 3.16
N ALA A 1029 -9.81 17.94 2.76
CA ALA A 1029 -8.76 16.95 2.99
C ALA A 1029 -7.44 17.33 2.29
N ALA A 1030 -7.51 17.90 1.08
CA ALA A 1030 -6.32 18.33 0.33
C ALA A 1030 -5.50 19.40 1.06
N VAL A 1031 -6.18 20.30 1.79
CA VAL A 1031 -5.52 21.36 2.56
C VAL A 1031 -5.29 21.00 4.03
N THR A 1032 -5.87 19.90 4.51
CA THR A 1032 -5.68 19.40 5.88
C THR A 1032 -5.15 17.96 5.89
N PRO A 1033 -4.04 17.65 5.21
CA PRO A 1033 -3.55 16.27 5.14
C PRO A 1033 -3.21 15.72 6.54
N VAL A 1034 -3.60 14.48 6.80
CA VAL A 1034 -3.19 13.71 8.00
C VAL A 1034 -2.00 12.83 7.65
N ASN A 1035 -1.13 12.59 8.65
CA ASN A 1035 0.02 11.69 8.52
C ASN A 1035 -0.36 10.23 8.31
#